data_AF-A0A1V6D800-F1
#
_entry.id   AF-A0A1V6D800-F1
#
_cell.length_a   1.000
_cell.length_b   1.000
_cell.length_c   1.000
_cell.angle_alpha   90.00
_cell.angle_beta   90.00
_cell.angle_gamma   90.00
#
_symmetry.space_group_name_H-M   'P 1'
#
loop_
_entity.id
_entity.type
_entity.pdbx_description
1 polymer ?
#
loop_
_entity_poly.entity_id
_entity_poly.type
_entity_poly.pdbx_seq_one_letter_code
_entity_poly.pdbx_strand_id
1 'polypeptide(L)'
;MNTARSLCLSVDQRRRSGGPLAAWICCCLALGAASATARADAKNHALAAKVSVSGSLDPAKYPVANLHDGRIELSNTGRWVSDAKAPNWVVFEWAQPVTIGAARVVSGIAGGNKLSQPLDDLVLQTPKGEQWQDIPGAQATANKTPDLRVEFAPVTTARLRLLVTRSHGNITRLFEVELYEKLPGDLAAAGGAKPSSPAKPPAPPPPLDQRVGGAIDKGVAYLLSRQKSDGTWMPAWAVDSGMLKGNRVGPTALVVYTLLESGVSVQNPKVTKALDWLKDQRELRTYTLACRASAYAAAERQAPGQYMRLLKNDVEMLVRGTRGGAYDYEIGKDTGSTSNDHLGALGGWVGAMANLEIPRNYWLLLQRHWEGMQLKDGGWTYQHGPVASRKAFSSRSQSSASMTAGGVVTLLVCNDLLNAEKFLRCSGETLSRPITAGLEWMEKNLGAVLSGKRAERTISYSLYAIERAALASGYKYFGTTDWYREGAELVLAKLYKPSGAFEETGQFRDPLVNTCFSLLFLVRGRQAVLMNKLAFEGDWNNRPRDLASLTRWASATFERPVHWQVVNLQMPPGDWHDAPILYISASRAPTFSDADLDKLRQYVLQGGTLLSVTECGGLAFSKAMRDVYRRLFPQYELTPAPADHPIYSAYFKLSGRPAFQIVSNRVRVLAYHTDVDLALAWQSYRTAVQRYAFEAAANLAVCVSGTIGSLRPRGASHWPQPAPPPSGAPIRLVRLAHAGAHDPEPLAYERLAALFASQTGRPLDVAGPVAIDKLESSRAALAALTGIGPLKLSPPDREALTAFVNAGGTLLIDAAGGDAEFAASAEAILLEMFGPRSLRLHARSAPPLKLDGYAIENVAYTHRARKRLGNVREPLLRSIIVNDRPAVFFSREDLTAGLVGYPSSTVDGYAPESAYEIVRNIILHAAGNKQEARQ
;
A
#
# COMPACT_ATOMS: atom_id res chain seq x y z
N MET A 1 -41.90 47.50 -55.92
CA MET A 1 -41.17 48.78 -56.05
C MET A 1 -39.68 48.50 -56.15
N ASN A 2 -38.97 48.69 -57.27
CA ASN A 2 -39.30 48.39 -58.67
C ASN A 2 -38.00 48.48 -59.51
N THR A 3 -37.86 47.62 -60.54
CA THR A 3 -36.91 47.75 -61.69
C THR A 3 -35.40 47.77 -61.38
N ALA A 4 -34.46 47.39 -62.26
CA ALA A 4 -34.43 46.77 -63.61
C ALA A 4 -32.97 46.28 -63.84
N ARG A 5 -32.55 45.36 -64.73
CA ARG A 5 -33.06 44.46 -65.81
C ARG A 5 -31.86 43.49 -66.09
N SER A 6 -31.87 42.40 -66.87
CA SER A 6 -32.87 41.49 -67.49
C SER A 6 -32.06 40.37 -68.19
N LEU A 7 -32.37 39.06 -68.17
CA LEU A 7 -33.47 38.34 -67.49
C LEU A 7 -32.88 37.27 -66.51
N CYS A 8 -33.10 35.95 -66.49
CA CYS A 8 -33.89 35.00 -67.29
C CYS A 8 -34.32 33.76 -66.45
N LEU A 9 -34.81 32.72 -67.13
CA LEU A 9 -35.26 31.39 -66.67
C LEU A 9 -34.21 30.68 -65.76
N SER A 10 -34.46 30.06 -64.59
CA SER A 10 -35.60 29.38 -63.92
C SER A 10 -35.45 27.85 -63.84
N VAL A 11 -35.92 27.25 -62.73
CA VAL A 11 -36.20 25.80 -62.50
C VAL A 11 -35.03 24.88 -62.05
N ASP A 12 -34.88 24.82 -60.71
CA ASP A 12 -34.98 23.59 -59.87
C ASP A 12 -33.91 22.45 -59.86
N GLN A 13 -33.89 21.75 -58.72
CA GLN A 13 -33.34 20.42 -58.37
C GLN A 13 -31.84 20.16 -58.07
N ARG A 14 -31.58 20.19 -56.76
CA ARG A 14 -30.94 19.12 -55.95
C ARG A 14 -29.42 18.87 -56.00
N ARG A 15 -28.86 18.99 -54.78
CA ARG A 15 -27.86 18.10 -54.10
C ARG A 15 -26.36 18.26 -54.38
N ARG A 16 -25.67 18.54 -53.25
CA ARG A 16 -24.41 17.94 -52.76
C ARG A 16 -23.04 18.44 -53.28
N SER A 17 -22.50 19.36 -52.47
CA SER A 17 -21.15 19.29 -51.86
C SER A 17 -19.91 19.27 -52.75
N GLY A 18 -19.28 20.44 -52.85
CA GLY A 18 -17.84 20.65 -53.08
C GLY A 18 -17.38 21.90 -52.31
N GLY A 19 -16.08 22.05 -52.04
CA GLY A 19 -15.48 23.27 -51.47
C GLY A 19 -15.13 24.31 -52.57
N PRO A 20 -14.16 25.24 -52.36
CA PRO A 20 -13.18 25.30 -51.27
C PRO A 20 -12.89 26.73 -50.74
N LEU A 21 -11.65 26.97 -50.29
CA LEU A 21 -11.07 28.24 -49.80
C LEU A 21 -11.19 29.40 -50.82
N ALA A 22 -11.51 30.61 -50.32
CA ALA A 22 -11.27 31.87 -51.04
C ALA A 22 -11.22 33.13 -50.12
N ALA A 23 -11.96 33.15 -49.01
CA ALA A 23 -12.33 34.39 -48.31
C ALA A 23 -11.39 34.88 -47.17
N TRP A 24 -10.20 34.31 -46.98
CA TRP A 24 -9.38 34.53 -45.77
C TRP A 24 -8.20 35.52 -45.91
N ILE A 25 -7.89 36.02 -47.11
CA ILE A 25 -6.61 36.72 -47.36
C ILE A 25 -6.65 38.23 -47.07
N CYS A 26 -7.79 38.91 -47.26
CA CYS A 26 -7.85 40.37 -47.14
C CYS A 26 -7.85 40.94 -45.69
N CYS A 27 -8.04 40.12 -44.65
CA CYS A 27 -8.17 40.63 -43.28
C CYS A 27 -6.83 40.76 -42.52
N CYS A 28 -5.75 40.13 -43.00
CA CYS A 28 -4.50 40.03 -42.24
C CYS A 28 -3.60 41.28 -42.29
N LEU A 29 -3.76 42.16 -43.29
CA LEU A 29 -2.85 43.29 -43.52
C LEU A 29 -3.12 44.52 -42.65
N ALA A 30 -4.32 44.65 -42.06
CA ALA A 30 -4.63 45.76 -41.14
C ALA A 30 -4.21 45.49 -39.68
N LEU A 31 -4.12 44.22 -39.27
CA LEU A 31 -3.80 43.83 -37.88
C LEU A 31 -2.30 43.82 -37.58
N GLY A 32 -1.45 43.50 -38.56
CA GLY A 32 0.00 43.36 -38.36
C GLY A 32 0.71 44.66 -37.94
N ALA A 33 0.17 45.83 -38.33
CA ALA A 33 0.73 47.13 -37.95
C ALA A 33 0.47 47.49 -36.47
N ALA A 34 -0.66 47.03 -35.90
CA ALA A 34 -1.05 47.33 -34.51
C ALA A 34 -0.40 46.39 -33.49
N SER A 35 -0.05 45.16 -33.88
CA SER A 35 0.64 44.20 -33.00
C SER A 35 2.14 44.49 -32.84
N ALA A 36 2.75 45.22 -33.77
CA ALA A 36 4.18 45.53 -33.74
C ALA A 36 4.54 46.63 -32.72
N THR A 37 3.66 47.62 -32.54
CA THR A 37 3.88 48.73 -31.59
C THR A 37 3.65 48.32 -30.14
N ALA A 38 2.63 47.49 -29.85
CA ALA A 38 2.27 47.09 -28.49
C ALA A 38 3.37 46.32 -27.72
N ARG A 39 4.34 45.73 -28.42
CA ARG A 39 5.51 45.06 -27.82
C ARG A 39 6.64 46.01 -27.41
N ALA A 40 6.62 47.28 -27.82
CA ALA A 40 7.68 48.23 -27.49
C ALA A 40 7.60 48.77 -26.05
N ASP A 41 6.39 48.95 -25.52
CA ASP A 41 6.17 49.60 -24.21
C ASP A 41 6.25 48.62 -23.02
N ALA A 42 6.21 47.30 -23.26
CA ALA A 42 6.11 46.30 -22.21
C ALA A 42 7.46 45.59 -21.95
N LYS A 43 8.13 46.01 -20.88
CA LYS A 43 9.47 45.52 -20.48
C LYS A 43 9.44 44.03 -20.07
N ASN A 44 10.03 43.15 -20.86
CA ASN A 44 10.37 41.79 -20.43
C ASN A 44 11.58 41.85 -19.48
N HIS A 45 11.36 41.57 -18.19
CA HIS A 45 12.39 41.60 -17.15
C HIS A 45 13.35 40.42 -17.22
N ALA A 46 13.00 39.30 -17.85
CA ALA A 46 13.87 38.14 -17.98
C ALA A 46 15.15 38.45 -18.80
N LEU A 47 15.02 39.30 -19.82
CA LEU A 47 16.13 39.78 -20.66
C LEU A 47 17.26 40.46 -19.85
N ALA A 48 16.90 41.07 -18.72
CA ALA A 48 17.82 41.81 -17.85
C ALA A 48 18.21 41.03 -16.58
N ALA A 49 17.83 39.75 -16.49
CA ALA A 49 18.18 38.89 -15.38
C ALA A 49 19.54 38.21 -15.61
N LYS A 50 20.32 38.07 -14.53
CA LYS A 50 21.33 37.02 -14.46
C LYS A 50 20.59 35.70 -14.18
N VAL A 51 20.71 34.73 -15.06
CA VAL A 51 20.00 33.44 -14.95
C VAL A 51 20.94 32.32 -14.49
N SER A 52 20.43 31.46 -13.61
CA SER A 52 21.06 30.19 -13.21
C SER A 52 20.04 29.06 -13.24
N VAL A 53 20.49 27.81 -13.37
CA VAL A 53 19.62 26.64 -13.55
C VAL A 53 20.11 25.43 -12.74
N SER A 54 19.23 24.45 -12.51
CA SER A 54 19.53 23.24 -11.74
C SER A 54 20.59 22.32 -12.32
N GLY A 55 20.86 22.43 -13.63
CA GLY A 55 21.81 21.60 -14.38
C GLY A 55 21.45 21.59 -15.88
N SER A 56 22.38 21.24 -16.78
CA SER A 56 22.19 21.39 -18.24
C SER A 56 22.79 20.24 -19.03
N LEU A 57 21.99 19.60 -19.88
CA LEU A 57 22.33 18.33 -20.56
C LEU A 57 23.53 18.44 -21.50
N ASP A 58 23.65 19.57 -22.19
CA ASP A 58 24.72 19.90 -23.12
C ASP A 58 24.76 21.44 -23.23
N PRO A 59 25.58 22.14 -22.43
CA PRO A 59 25.61 23.60 -22.42
C PRO A 59 26.09 24.24 -23.73
N ALA A 60 26.82 23.49 -24.57
CA ALA A 60 27.29 23.97 -25.87
C ALA A 60 26.18 23.90 -26.94
N LYS A 61 25.25 22.95 -26.81
CA LYS A 61 24.14 22.73 -27.74
C LYS A 61 22.81 23.36 -27.30
N TYR A 62 22.61 23.50 -25.99
CA TYR A 62 21.41 24.05 -25.35
C TYR A 62 21.78 25.10 -24.27
N PRO A 63 22.51 26.17 -24.63
CA PRO A 63 22.98 27.16 -23.67
C PRO A 63 21.83 27.82 -22.89
N VAL A 64 22.08 28.19 -21.63
CA VAL A 64 21.09 28.76 -20.71
C VAL A 64 20.47 30.05 -21.25
N ALA A 65 21.20 30.82 -22.07
CA ALA A 65 20.68 32.03 -22.73
C ALA A 65 19.41 31.77 -23.58
N ASN A 66 19.29 30.58 -24.18
CA ASN A 66 18.14 30.16 -25.01
C ASN A 66 16.80 30.01 -24.25
N LEU A 67 16.71 30.46 -23.00
CA LEU A 67 15.44 30.52 -22.27
C LEU A 67 15.04 31.94 -21.85
N HIS A 68 15.85 32.96 -22.17
CA HIS A 68 15.60 34.34 -21.76
C HIS A 68 16.19 35.40 -22.73
N ASP A 69 16.38 35.08 -24.01
CA ASP A 69 16.97 35.98 -25.01
C ASP A 69 15.93 36.78 -25.82
N GLY A 70 14.63 36.55 -25.56
CA GLY A 70 13.52 37.20 -26.26
C GLY A 70 13.18 36.59 -27.62
N ARG A 71 13.78 35.45 -27.99
CA ARG A 71 13.56 34.77 -29.27
C ARG A 71 12.80 33.47 -29.06
N ILE A 72 11.95 33.13 -30.03
CA ILE A 72 11.25 31.83 -30.04
C ILE A 72 11.54 31.16 -31.39
N GLU A 73 12.78 30.70 -31.53
CA GLU A 73 13.19 29.89 -32.67
C GLU A 73 12.67 28.45 -32.49
N LEU A 74 11.68 28.04 -33.29
CA LEU A 74 11.06 26.71 -33.21
C LEU A 74 11.94 25.57 -33.77
N SER A 75 13.25 25.64 -33.53
CA SER A 75 14.21 24.56 -33.71
C SER A 75 14.49 23.88 -32.37
N ASN A 76 14.65 22.56 -32.36
CA ASN A 76 15.01 21.81 -31.15
C ASN A 76 16.39 22.16 -30.55
N THR A 77 17.18 23.02 -31.22
CA THR A 77 18.42 23.64 -30.72
C THR A 77 18.20 24.99 -30.03
N GLY A 78 17.17 25.75 -30.42
CA GLY A 78 16.83 27.08 -29.89
C GLY A 78 16.08 27.02 -28.56
N ARG A 79 16.63 26.26 -27.61
CA ARG A 79 16.08 26.07 -26.25
C ARG A 79 17.17 25.66 -25.26
N TRP A 80 16.85 25.76 -23.97
CA TRP A 80 17.58 25.10 -22.89
C TRP A 80 17.00 23.70 -22.59
N VAL A 81 17.84 22.77 -22.08
CA VAL A 81 17.47 21.40 -21.71
C VAL A 81 18.20 20.96 -20.43
N SER A 82 17.46 20.46 -19.44
CA SER A 82 18.03 19.95 -18.18
C SER A 82 18.78 18.61 -18.36
N ASP A 83 19.89 18.44 -17.64
CA ASP A 83 20.60 17.16 -17.51
C ASP A 83 19.82 16.14 -16.64
N ALA A 84 19.24 16.63 -15.56
CA ALA A 84 18.53 15.85 -14.56
C ALA A 84 17.05 15.65 -14.89
N LYS A 85 16.48 14.66 -14.20
CA LYS A 85 15.03 14.47 -14.12
C LYS A 85 14.45 15.43 -13.08
N ALA A 86 13.28 15.98 -13.38
CA ALA A 86 12.53 16.89 -12.53
C ALA A 86 12.35 16.34 -11.09
N PRO A 87 12.37 17.21 -10.05
CA PRO A 87 12.24 18.67 -10.13
C PRO A 87 13.49 19.40 -10.62
N ASN A 88 13.29 20.28 -11.62
CA ASN A 88 14.32 21.17 -12.17
C ASN A 88 13.94 22.63 -11.88
N TRP A 89 14.91 23.54 -11.85
CA TRP A 89 14.64 24.95 -11.58
C TRP A 89 15.45 25.90 -12.45
N VAL A 90 14.92 27.11 -12.61
CA VAL A 90 15.55 28.29 -13.20
C VAL A 90 15.40 29.44 -12.19
N VAL A 91 16.49 30.13 -11.85
CA VAL A 91 16.49 31.31 -10.99
C VAL A 91 16.94 32.53 -11.79
N PHE A 92 16.11 33.57 -11.76
CA PHE A 92 16.36 34.89 -12.32
C PHE A 92 16.78 35.82 -11.19
N GLU A 93 17.88 36.56 -11.36
CA GLU A 93 18.43 37.50 -10.37
C GLU A 93 18.66 38.88 -11.00
N TRP A 94 18.25 39.94 -10.32
CA TRP A 94 18.40 41.33 -10.78
C TRP A 94 19.23 42.16 -9.80
N ALA A 95 20.01 43.11 -10.33
CA ALA A 95 20.84 44.00 -9.51
C ALA A 95 20.03 45.00 -8.66
N GLN A 96 18.75 45.19 -8.98
CA GLN A 96 17.76 45.93 -8.20
C GLN A 96 16.42 45.17 -8.24
N PRO A 97 15.57 45.25 -7.21
CA PRO A 97 14.25 44.61 -7.23
C PRO A 97 13.37 45.07 -8.40
N VAL A 98 12.63 44.13 -8.99
CA VAL A 98 11.68 44.37 -10.08
C VAL A 98 10.28 43.86 -9.71
N THR A 99 9.24 44.50 -10.23
CA THR A 99 7.84 44.11 -10.00
C THR A 99 7.35 43.21 -11.13
N ILE A 100 7.00 41.97 -10.80
CA ILE A 100 6.49 40.96 -11.75
C ILE A 100 5.08 40.55 -11.32
N GLY A 101 4.10 40.66 -12.22
CA GLY A 101 2.72 40.19 -12.04
C GLY A 101 2.26 39.22 -13.13
N ALA A 102 3.09 38.96 -14.13
CA ALA A 102 2.80 38.00 -15.19
C ALA A 102 4.05 37.28 -15.68
N ALA A 103 3.85 36.07 -16.21
CA ALA A 103 4.89 35.31 -16.89
C ALA A 103 4.33 34.53 -18.07
N ARG A 104 5.18 34.32 -19.07
CA ARG A 104 4.95 33.40 -20.20
C ARG A 104 6.07 32.38 -20.25
N VAL A 105 5.72 31.11 -20.43
CA VAL A 105 6.66 29.99 -20.43
C VAL A 105 6.43 29.17 -21.70
N VAL A 106 7.39 29.22 -22.63
CA VAL A 106 7.34 28.53 -23.91
C VAL A 106 8.18 27.25 -23.82
N SER A 107 7.59 26.08 -24.09
CA SER A 107 8.17 24.80 -23.68
C SER A 107 7.93 23.60 -24.59
N GLY A 108 8.76 22.56 -24.42
CA GLY A 108 8.53 21.22 -24.97
C GLY A 108 9.45 20.81 -26.12
N ILE A 109 8.87 20.22 -27.17
CA ILE A 109 9.56 19.69 -28.36
C ILE A 109 8.94 20.26 -29.63
N ALA A 110 9.78 20.83 -30.51
CA ALA A 110 9.38 21.31 -31.83
C ALA A 110 9.31 20.16 -32.85
N GLY A 111 8.33 20.23 -33.75
CA GLY A 111 8.14 19.27 -34.84
C GLY A 111 7.44 19.96 -36.01
N GLY A 112 8.23 20.41 -37.00
CA GLY A 112 7.77 21.42 -37.96
C GLY A 112 7.37 22.71 -37.24
N ASN A 113 6.41 23.46 -37.79
CA ASN A 113 5.95 24.74 -37.25
C ASN A 113 5.02 24.59 -36.02
N LYS A 114 5.26 23.60 -35.15
CA LYS A 114 4.44 23.30 -33.96
C LYS A 114 5.30 22.83 -32.79
N LEU A 115 4.89 23.23 -31.59
CA LEU A 115 5.37 22.66 -30.32
C LEU A 115 4.45 21.54 -29.82
N SER A 116 5.02 20.62 -29.06
CA SER A 116 4.36 19.48 -28.44
C SER A 116 5.04 19.15 -27.10
N GLN A 117 4.43 18.30 -26.26
CA GLN A 117 5.01 17.87 -24.97
C GLN A 117 5.40 19.06 -24.05
N PRO A 118 4.44 19.92 -23.65
CA PRO A 118 4.70 21.04 -22.73
C PRO A 118 5.19 20.54 -21.37
N LEU A 119 5.61 21.48 -20.51
CA LEU A 119 5.72 21.20 -19.07
C LEU A 119 4.31 20.95 -18.50
N ASP A 120 4.17 19.92 -17.67
CA ASP A 120 2.89 19.53 -17.07
C ASP A 120 2.63 20.34 -15.80
N ASP A 121 3.60 20.42 -14.88
CA ASP A 121 3.48 21.11 -13.60
C ASP A 121 4.66 22.07 -13.35
N LEU A 122 4.36 23.32 -12.99
CA LEU A 122 5.34 24.34 -12.62
C LEU A 122 4.76 25.43 -11.69
N VAL A 123 5.63 26.13 -10.97
CA VAL A 123 5.29 27.27 -10.11
C VAL A 123 6.42 28.31 -10.08
N LEU A 124 6.05 29.60 -10.00
CA LEU A 124 6.98 30.70 -9.73
C LEU A 124 7.03 31.02 -8.23
N GLN A 125 8.24 31.31 -7.73
CA GLN A 125 8.53 31.43 -6.30
C GLN A 125 9.44 32.63 -6.01
N THR A 126 9.19 33.33 -4.90
CA THR A 126 10.10 34.36 -4.34
C THR A 126 10.93 33.80 -3.18
N PRO A 127 12.08 34.42 -2.84
CA PRO A 127 12.82 34.06 -1.63
C PRO A 127 12.07 34.48 -0.36
N LYS A 128 12.19 33.66 0.69
CA LYS A 128 11.70 33.92 2.05
C LYS A 128 12.78 33.49 3.04
N GLY A 129 13.70 34.41 3.34
CA GLY A 129 14.98 34.05 3.94
C GLY A 129 15.77 33.15 2.98
N GLU A 130 16.30 32.04 3.48
CA GLU A 130 17.03 31.04 2.67
C GLU A 130 16.10 30.11 1.86
N GLN A 131 14.80 30.08 2.17
CA GLN A 131 13.82 29.22 1.51
C GLN A 131 13.15 29.93 0.32
N TRP A 132 12.41 29.17 -0.49
CA TRP A 132 11.59 29.68 -1.58
C TRP A 132 10.11 29.49 -1.25
N GLN A 133 9.28 30.50 -1.51
CA GLN A 133 7.83 30.48 -1.29
C GLN A 133 7.08 30.65 -2.63
N ASP A 134 6.10 29.78 -2.87
CA ASP A 134 5.19 29.88 -4.03
C ASP A 134 4.45 31.22 -4.05
N ILE A 135 4.42 31.87 -5.22
CA ILE A 135 3.61 33.06 -5.46
C ILE A 135 2.17 32.59 -5.75
N PRO A 136 1.16 33.01 -4.95
CA PRO A 136 -0.21 32.56 -5.14
C PRO A 136 -0.75 32.88 -6.55
N GLY A 137 -1.21 31.85 -7.26
CA GLY A 137 -1.73 31.95 -8.62
C GLY A 137 -0.67 31.83 -9.73
N ALA A 138 0.63 31.96 -9.43
CA ALA A 138 1.71 31.87 -10.40
C ALA A 138 2.13 30.43 -10.73
N GLN A 139 1.14 29.53 -10.86
CA GLN A 139 1.32 28.08 -10.94
C GLN A 139 0.45 27.47 -12.03
N ALA A 140 0.93 26.38 -12.63
CA ALA A 140 0.17 25.56 -13.56
C ALA A 140 0.35 24.08 -13.23
N THR A 141 -0.72 23.31 -13.38
CA THR A 141 -0.77 21.87 -13.04
C THR A 141 -1.52 21.12 -14.12
N ALA A 142 -0.98 19.98 -14.54
CA ALA A 142 -1.44 19.19 -15.68
C ALA A 142 -1.57 19.99 -17.00
N ASN A 143 -0.81 21.08 -17.16
CA ASN A 143 -0.82 21.98 -18.32
C ASN A 143 -0.69 21.22 -19.66
N LYS A 144 -1.38 21.69 -20.69
CA LYS A 144 -1.39 21.10 -22.05
C LYS A 144 -1.03 22.11 -23.15
N THR A 145 -0.70 23.34 -22.80
CA THR A 145 -0.32 24.41 -23.73
C THR A 145 1.20 24.62 -23.73
N PRO A 146 1.89 24.53 -24.89
CA PRO A 146 3.32 24.82 -25.00
C PRO A 146 3.70 26.27 -24.71
N ASP A 147 2.85 27.23 -25.10
CA ASP A 147 2.92 28.65 -24.76
C ASP A 147 1.98 28.90 -23.57
N LEU A 148 2.48 28.65 -22.35
CA LEU A 148 1.74 28.88 -21.12
C LEU A 148 1.84 30.36 -20.73
N ARG A 149 0.75 30.95 -20.26
CA ARG A 149 0.70 32.31 -19.69
C ARG A 149 0.02 32.26 -18.32
N VAL A 150 0.60 32.95 -17.35
CA VAL A 150 0.07 33.08 -15.98
C VAL A 150 0.12 34.54 -15.55
N GLU A 151 -0.98 35.03 -14.97
CA GLU A 151 -1.07 36.33 -14.31
C GLU A 151 -1.38 36.11 -12.82
N PHE A 152 -0.79 36.92 -11.96
CA PHE A 152 -0.81 36.77 -10.51
C PHE A 152 -0.71 38.14 -9.83
N ALA A 153 -0.91 38.20 -8.51
CA ALA A 153 -0.75 39.44 -7.76
C ALA A 153 0.71 39.92 -7.86
N PRO A 154 0.99 41.17 -8.31
CA PRO A 154 2.36 41.62 -8.55
C PRO A 154 3.27 41.53 -7.32
N VAL A 155 4.46 40.95 -7.49
CA VAL A 155 5.48 40.83 -6.46
C VAL A 155 6.73 41.62 -6.85
N THR A 156 7.25 42.44 -5.94
CA THR A 156 8.53 43.13 -6.10
C THR A 156 9.65 42.30 -5.49
N THR A 157 10.62 41.86 -6.29
CA THR A 157 11.70 40.98 -5.83
C THR A 157 13.01 41.19 -6.61
N ALA A 158 14.16 40.96 -5.97
CA ALA A 158 15.46 40.87 -6.63
C ALA A 158 15.79 39.45 -7.14
N ARG A 159 15.01 38.42 -6.75
CA ARG A 159 15.19 37.03 -7.19
C ARG A 159 13.84 36.33 -7.41
N LEU A 160 13.73 35.54 -8.47
CA LEU A 160 12.54 34.76 -8.82
C LEU A 160 12.96 33.35 -9.26
N ARG A 161 12.28 32.29 -8.79
CA ARG A 161 12.54 30.90 -9.22
C ARG A 161 11.33 30.31 -9.94
N LEU A 162 11.54 29.84 -11.16
CA LEU A 162 10.65 28.90 -11.84
C LEU A 162 11.04 27.48 -11.41
N LEU A 163 10.16 26.80 -10.69
CA LEU A 163 10.31 25.40 -10.30
C LEU A 163 9.41 24.53 -11.18
N VAL A 164 10.00 23.56 -11.87
CA VAL A 164 9.30 22.62 -12.77
C VAL A 164 9.30 21.25 -12.12
N THR A 165 8.13 20.79 -11.67
CA THR A 165 7.99 19.55 -10.90
C THR A 165 7.59 18.35 -11.76
N ARG A 166 6.96 18.55 -12.93
CA ARG A 166 6.62 17.47 -13.87
C ARG A 166 6.66 17.95 -15.33
N SER A 167 7.20 17.09 -16.21
CA SER A 167 7.29 17.30 -17.65
C SER A 167 7.40 15.98 -18.40
N HIS A 168 7.23 15.99 -19.72
CA HIS A 168 7.34 14.76 -20.52
C HIS A 168 8.76 14.14 -20.48
N GLY A 169 8.83 12.88 -20.02
CA GLY A 169 10.09 12.17 -19.76
C GLY A 169 10.86 12.69 -18.53
N ASN A 170 10.24 13.54 -17.72
CA ASN A 170 10.81 14.29 -16.60
C ASN A 170 11.98 15.21 -16.97
N ILE A 171 12.22 15.51 -18.24
CA ILE A 171 13.29 16.44 -18.69
C ILE A 171 12.65 17.80 -18.96
N THR A 172 13.22 18.87 -18.44
CA THR A 172 12.73 20.24 -18.66
C THR A 172 13.31 20.78 -19.97
N ARG A 173 12.45 21.42 -20.78
CA ARG A 173 12.79 21.96 -22.11
C ARG A 173 12.08 23.31 -22.27
N LEU A 174 12.85 24.39 -22.26
CA LEU A 174 12.34 25.77 -22.30
C LEU A 174 12.91 26.51 -23.50
N PHE A 175 12.02 27.05 -24.34
CA PHE A 175 12.34 27.86 -25.52
C PHE A 175 12.42 29.36 -25.19
N GLU A 176 11.62 29.82 -24.22
CA GLU A 176 11.67 31.20 -23.69
C GLU A 176 10.87 31.28 -22.38
N VAL A 177 11.28 32.18 -21.48
CA VAL A 177 10.54 32.59 -20.28
C VAL A 177 10.48 34.11 -20.25
N GLU A 178 9.35 34.69 -20.66
CA GLU A 178 9.11 36.14 -20.61
C GLU A 178 8.50 36.51 -19.24
N LEU A 179 8.98 37.57 -18.58
CA LEU A 179 8.53 38.03 -17.26
C LEU A 179 8.12 39.50 -17.30
N TYR A 180 6.91 39.82 -16.86
CA TYR A 180 6.32 41.17 -16.99
C TYR A 180 5.62 41.64 -15.71
N GLU A 181 5.47 42.95 -15.54
CA GLU A 181 4.56 43.51 -14.52
C GLU A 181 3.09 43.13 -14.80
N LYS A 182 2.71 43.09 -16.09
CA LYS A 182 1.41 42.66 -16.61
C LYS A 182 1.56 42.15 -18.06
N LEU A 183 0.71 41.24 -18.54
CA LEU A 183 0.83 40.77 -19.93
C LEU A 183 0.64 41.91 -20.96
N PRO A 184 1.50 42.00 -21.99
CA PRO A 184 1.28 42.79 -23.19
C PRO A 184 -0.08 42.50 -23.85
N GLY A 185 -0.66 43.50 -24.54
CA GLY A 185 -2.02 43.40 -25.09
C GLY A 185 -2.20 42.27 -26.12
N ASP A 186 -1.17 42.00 -26.94
CA ASP A 186 -1.10 40.88 -27.89
C ASP A 186 -1.06 39.51 -27.19
N LEU A 187 -0.40 39.44 -26.03
CA LEU A 187 -0.32 38.22 -25.22
C LEU A 187 -1.55 38.01 -24.33
N ALA A 188 -2.24 39.08 -23.91
CA ALA A 188 -3.44 39.02 -23.07
C ALA A 188 -4.71 38.69 -23.87
N ALA A 189 -4.86 39.19 -25.10
CA ALA A 189 -6.07 39.01 -25.90
C ALA A 189 -6.33 37.53 -26.31
N ALA A 190 -5.28 36.72 -26.41
CA ALA A 190 -5.36 35.34 -26.87
C ALA A 190 -5.66 34.32 -25.76
N GLY A 191 -6.84 34.44 -25.13
CA GLY A 191 -7.52 33.31 -24.49
C GLY A 191 -7.09 32.94 -23.06
N GLY A 192 -6.93 33.92 -22.16
CA GLY A 192 -6.81 33.64 -20.72
C GLY A 192 -8.09 33.01 -20.14
N ALA A 193 -7.96 31.89 -19.44
CA ALA A 193 -9.08 31.27 -18.73
C ALA A 193 -9.41 32.07 -17.45
N LYS A 194 -10.69 32.43 -17.25
CA LYS A 194 -11.12 33.08 -16.00
C LYS A 194 -10.91 32.13 -14.80
N PRO A 195 -10.52 32.65 -13.62
CA PRO A 195 -10.36 31.83 -12.44
C PRO A 195 -11.71 31.25 -12.00
N SER A 196 -11.85 29.94 -12.09
CA SER A 196 -12.90 29.20 -11.38
C SER A 196 -12.57 29.14 -9.89
N SER A 197 -13.59 28.94 -9.06
CA SER A 197 -13.44 28.65 -7.63
C SER A 197 -12.38 27.55 -7.39
N PRO A 198 -11.57 27.63 -6.33
CA PRO A 198 -10.39 26.79 -6.15
C PRO A 198 -10.74 25.31 -6.27
N ALA A 199 -10.28 24.70 -7.37
CA ALA A 199 -10.48 23.29 -7.60
C ALA A 199 -9.85 22.50 -6.45
N LYS A 200 -10.60 21.55 -5.88
CA LYS A 200 -10.08 20.63 -4.85
C LYS A 200 -8.75 20.05 -5.36
N PRO A 201 -7.64 20.13 -4.60
CA PRO A 201 -6.34 19.64 -5.05
C PRO A 201 -6.49 18.21 -5.60
N PRO A 202 -5.87 17.90 -6.75
CA PRO A 202 -6.00 16.58 -7.35
C PRO A 202 -5.56 15.55 -6.31
N ALA A 203 -6.50 14.67 -5.93
CA ALA A 203 -6.28 13.75 -4.83
C ALA A 203 -5.00 12.93 -5.09
N PRO A 204 -4.18 12.67 -4.05
CA PRO A 204 -3.00 11.83 -4.23
C PRO A 204 -3.42 10.48 -4.84
N PRO A 205 -2.58 9.88 -5.70
CA PRO A 205 -2.92 8.61 -6.33
C PRO A 205 -3.31 7.59 -5.24
N PRO A 206 -4.39 6.80 -5.44
CA PRO A 206 -4.84 5.86 -4.43
C PRO A 206 -3.71 4.96 -3.92
N PRO A 207 -3.71 4.55 -2.63
CA PRO A 207 -2.70 3.65 -2.08
C PRO A 207 -2.44 2.44 -2.99
N LEU A 208 -1.19 1.96 -3.02
CA LEU A 208 -0.78 0.86 -3.90
C LEU A 208 -1.73 -0.34 -3.81
N ASP A 209 -2.18 -0.69 -2.60
CA ASP A 209 -3.19 -1.71 -2.35
C ASP A 209 -4.48 -1.54 -3.17
N GLN A 210 -5.04 -0.33 -3.23
CA GLN A 210 -6.25 -0.01 -4.01
C GLN A 210 -5.98 -0.03 -5.52
N ARG A 211 -4.81 0.46 -5.95
CA ARG A 211 -4.36 0.41 -7.35
C ARG A 211 -4.17 -1.03 -7.85
N VAL A 212 -3.63 -1.91 -7.00
CA VAL A 212 -3.50 -3.35 -7.27
C VAL A 212 -4.88 -4.00 -7.32
N GLY A 213 -5.79 -3.69 -6.39
CA GLY A 213 -7.18 -4.18 -6.43
C GLY A 213 -7.86 -3.91 -7.77
N GLY A 214 -7.92 -2.64 -8.19
CA GLY A 214 -8.52 -2.27 -9.46
C GLY A 214 -7.81 -2.79 -10.72
N ALA A 215 -6.59 -3.33 -10.59
CA ALA A 215 -5.91 -4.05 -11.67
C ALA A 215 -6.21 -5.56 -11.65
N ILE A 216 -6.34 -6.17 -10.46
CA ILE A 216 -6.80 -7.55 -10.29
C ILE A 216 -8.21 -7.70 -10.88
N ASP A 217 -9.14 -6.82 -10.49
CA ASP A 217 -10.54 -6.88 -10.93
C ASP A 217 -10.67 -6.86 -12.46
N LYS A 218 -9.91 -5.97 -13.13
CA LYS A 218 -9.90 -5.89 -14.59
C LYS A 218 -9.15 -7.04 -15.25
N GLY A 219 -8.12 -7.60 -14.62
CA GLY A 219 -7.45 -8.80 -15.11
C GLY A 219 -8.35 -10.05 -15.05
N VAL A 220 -9.11 -10.22 -13.96
CA VAL A 220 -10.12 -11.27 -13.81
C VAL A 220 -11.23 -11.09 -14.85
N ALA A 221 -11.74 -9.87 -15.02
CA ALA A 221 -12.73 -9.55 -16.06
C ALA A 221 -12.18 -9.82 -17.48
N TYR A 222 -10.92 -9.46 -17.74
CA TYR A 222 -10.25 -9.75 -19.01
C TYR A 222 -10.18 -11.27 -19.26
N LEU A 223 -9.69 -12.06 -18.30
CA LEU A 223 -9.65 -13.52 -18.43
C LEU A 223 -11.05 -14.11 -18.69
N LEU A 224 -12.05 -13.73 -17.89
CA LEU A 224 -13.45 -14.18 -18.09
C LEU A 224 -14.00 -13.77 -19.47
N SER A 225 -13.63 -12.61 -20.01
CA SER A 225 -14.06 -12.16 -21.35
C SER A 225 -13.49 -13.01 -22.49
N ARG A 226 -12.32 -13.63 -22.29
CA ARG A 226 -11.56 -14.33 -23.34
C ARG A 226 -11.91 -15.81 -23.54
N GLN A 227 -12.84 -16.36 -22.76
CA GLN A 227 -13.23 -17.77 -22.91
C GLN A 227 -13.93 -18.01 -24.26
N LYS A 228 -13.51 -19.07 -24.96
CA LYS A 228 -14.13 -19.54 -26.21
C LYS A 228 -15.46 -20.25 -25.96
N SER A 229 -16.24 -20.44 -27.02
CA SER A 229 -17.55 -21.14 -26.98
C SER A 229 -17.46 -22.61 -26.55
N ASP A 230 -16.30 -23.25 -26.71
CA ASP A 230 -16.00 -24.60 -26.20
C ASP A 230 -15.70 -24.64 -24.69
N GLY A 231 -15.43 -23.49 -24.05
CA GLY A 231 -15.03 -23.38 -22.65
C GLY A 231 -13.53 -23.17 -22.42
N THR A 232 -12.71 -23.14 -23.47
CA THR A 232 -11.25 -23.08 -23.39
C THR A 232 -10.68 -21.66 -23.46
N TRP A 233 -9.38 -21.54 -23.15
CA TRP A 233 -8.55 -20.36 -23.41
C TRP A 233 -7.35 -20.71 -24.31
N MET A 234 -7.59 -21.51 -25.36
CA MET A 234 -6.51 -21.87 -26.31
C MET A 234 -5.96 -20.63 -27.06
N PRO A 235 -4.68 -20.27 -26.88
CA PRO A 235 -4.07 -19.12 -27.55
C PRO A 235 -3.75 -19.41 -29.03
N ALA A 236 -3.58 -18.36 -29.83
CA ALA A 236 -3.42 -18.49 -31.30
C ALA A 236 -2.19 -19.33 -31.71
N TRP A 237 -1.05 -19.19 -31.01
CA TRP A 237 0.18 -19.94 -31.32
C TRP A 237 0.10 -21.44 -30.98
N ALA A 238 -0.85 -21.87 -30.14
CA ALA A 238 -1.03 -23.29 -29.81
C ALA A 238 -1.63 -24.11 -30.98
N VAL A 239 -1.97 -23.44 -32.08
CA VAL A 239 -2.44 -24.06 -33.32
C VAL A 239 -1.27 -24.40 -34.26
N ASP A 240 -0.37 -23.45 -34.55
CA ASP A 240 0.44 -23.50 -35.79
C ASP A 240 1.98 -23.34 -35.73
N SER A 241 2.67 -23.18 -34.57
CA SER A 241 4.15 -23.12 -34.63
C SER A 241 4.96 -23.62 -33.41
N GLY A 242 6.17 -24.13 -33.74
CA GLY A 242 7.30 -24.28 -32.81
C GLY A 242 7.26 -25.45 -31.82
N MET A 243 8.23 -25.43 -30.89
CA MET A 243 8.47 -26.45 -29.86
C MET A 243 7.30 -26.62 -28.85
N LEU A 244 6.32 -25.71 -28.90
CA LEU A 244 5.12 -25.71 -28.07
C LEU A 244 3.86 -26.22 -28.81
N LYS A 245 4.00 -26.69 -30.06
CA LYS A 245 2.95 -27.40 -30.79
C LYS A 245 2.39 -28.52 -29.90
N GLY A 246 1.07 -28.58 -29.75
CA GLY A 246 0.40 -29.56 -28.88
C GLY A 246 0.53 -29.30 -27.37
N ASN A 247 0.62 -28.04 -26.92
CA ASN A 247 0.25 -27.67 -25.55
C ASN A 247 -1.10 -26.93 -25.61
N ARG A 248 -2.18 -27.71 -25.65
CA ARG A 248 -3.56 -27.21 -25.83
C ARG A 248 -4.31 -27.12 -24.51
N VAL A 249 -3.92 -27.92 -23.53
CA VAL A 249 -4.62 -28.06 -22.23
C VAL A 249 -4.04 -27.11 -21.18
N GLY A 250 -2.71 -26.91 -21.16
CA GLY A 250 -2.01 -26.09 -20.18
C GLY A 250 -2.53 -24.65 -20.03
N PRO A 251 -2.78 -23.89 -21.12
CA PRO A 251 -3.30 -22.53 -21.02
C PRO A 251 -4.68 -22.45 -20.35
N THR A 252 -5.60 -23.36 -20.70
CA THR A 252 -6.93 -23.45 -20.05
C THR A 252 -6.78 -23.76 -18.56
N ALA A 253 -5.92 -24.72 -18.20
CA ALA A 253 -5.67 -25.06 -16.80
C ALA A 253 -5.07 -23.89 -15.99
N LEU A 254 -4.12 -23.15 -16.57
CA LEU A 254 -3.52 -21.97 -15.94
C LEU A 254 -4.52 -20.83 -15.73
N VAL A 255 -5.42 -20.58 -16.68
CA VAL A 255 -6.49 -19.58 -16.54
C VAL A 255 -7.48 -19.99 -15.45
N VAL A 256 -7.93 -21.26 -15.44
CA VAL A 256 -8.83 -21.78 -14.39
C VAL A 256 -8.20 -21.66 -12.99
N TYR A 257 -6.93 -22.05 -12.84
CA TYR A 257 -6.16 -21.88 -11.61
C TYR A 257 -6.10 -20.40 -11.17
N THR A 258 -5.74 -19.48 -12.08
CA THR A 258 -5.67 -18.04 -11.78
C THR A 258 -7.02 -17.49 -11.34
N LEU A 259 -8.12 -17.86 -12.01
CA LEU A 259 -9.47 -17.38 -11.66
C LEU A 259 -9.89 -17.86 -10.26
N LEU A 260 -9.67 -19.14 -9.94
CA LEU A 260 -9.99 -19.72 -8.63
C LEU A 260 -9.13 -19.11 -7.50
N GLU A 261 -7.84 -18.88 -7.74
CA GLU A 261 -6.95 -18.18 -6.79
C GLU A 261 -7.33 -16.70 -6.61
N SER A 262 -7.86 -16.06 -7.66
CA SER A 262 -8.38 -14.69 -7.63
C SER A 262 -9.79 -14.57 -6.99
N GLY A 263 -10.28 -15.62 -6.34
CA GLY A 263 -11.56 -15.63 -5.63
C GLY A 263 -12.81 -15.81 -6.51
N VAL A 264 -12.65 -16.15 -7.80
CA VAL A 264 -13.81 -16.54 -8.62
C VAL A 264 -14.32 -17.89 -8.15
N SER A 265 -15.63 -18.00 -7.95
CA SER A 265 -16.27 -19.25 -7.51
C SER A 265 -16.11 -20.37 -8.53
N VAL A 266 -15.87 -21.58 -8.06
CA VAL A 266 -15.92 -22.85 -8.81
C VAL A 266 -17.29 -23.09 -9.47
N GLN A 267 -18.34 -22.47 -8.94
CA GLN A 267 -19.71 -22.49 -9.49
C GLN A 267 -19.94 -21.43 -10.59
N ASN A 268 -18.95 -20.57 -10.90
CA ASN A 268 -19.05 -19.64 -12.01
C ASN A 268 -19.17 -20.43 -13.32
N PRO A 269 -20.20 -20.23 -14.16
CA PRO A 269 -20.44 -21.08 -15.35
C PRO A 269 -19.25 -21.19 -16.31
N LYS A 270 -18.39 -20.16 -16.38
CA LYS A 270 -17.16 -20.21 -17.18
C LYS A 270 -16.12 -21.14 -16.57
N VAL A 271 -15.92 -21.06 -15.25
CA VAL A 271 -14.99 -21.90 -14.50
C VAL A 271 -15.46 -23.36 -14.48
N THR A 272 -16.75 -23.60 -14.20
CA THR A 272 -17.34 -24.95 -14.20
C THR A 272 -17.19 -25.64 -15.56
N LYS A 273 -17.60 -24.98 -16.66
CA LYS A 273 -17.46 -25.53 -18.02
C LYS A 273 -16.02 -25.85 -18.41
N ALA A 274 -15.06 -25.04 -17.97
CA ALA A 274 -13.65 -25.29 -18.22
C ALA A 274 -13.10 -26.45 -17.37
N LEU A 275 -13.52 -26.56 -16.11
CA LEU A 275 -13.21 -27.71 -15.25
C LEU A 275 -13.79 -29.01 -15.79
N ASP A 276 -15.00 -28.97 -16.36
CA ASP A 276 -15.59 -30.11 -17.05
C ASP A 276 -14.75 -30.53 -18.26
N TRP A 277 -14.43 -29.58 -19.16
CA TRP A 277 -13.54 -29.86 -20.30
C TRP A 277 -12.17 -30.43 -19.88
N LEU A 278 -11.60 -29.96 -18.76
CA LEU A 278 -10.30 -30.42 -18.25
C LEU A 278 -10.31 -31.88 -17.76
N LYS A 279 -11.47 -32.42 -17.33
CA LYS A 279 -11.63 -33.82 -16.85
C LYS A 279 -11.33 -34.84 -17.94
N ASP A 280 -11.66 -34.52 -19.19
CA ASP A 280 -11.52 -35.45 -20.31
C ASP A 280 -10.14 -35.42 -20.98
N GLN A 281 -9.34 -34.39 -20.70
CA GLN A 281 -8.02 -34.23 -21.34
C GLN A 281 -6.98 -35.24 -20.81
N ARG A 282 -6.06 -35.64 -21.68
CA ARG A 282 -5.01 -36.66 -21.38
C ARG A 282 -3.58 -36.18 -21.76
N GLU A 283 -3.37 -34.88 -21.90
CA GLU A 283 -2.09 -34.30 -22.33
C GLU A 283 -1.00 -34.41 -21.22
N LEU A 284 -0.05 -35.32 -21.39
CA LEU A 284 0.98 -35.67 -20.39
C LEU A 284 2.22 -34.74 -20.41
N ARG A 285 2.00 -33.43 -20.45
CA ARG A 285 3.07 -32.42 -20.45
C ARG A 285 3.25 -31.85 -19.04
N THR A 286 4.50 -31.62 -18.62
CA THR A 286 4.82 -31.21 -17.22
C THR A 286 4.11 -29.91 -16.83
N TYR A 287 4.20 -28.86 -17.67
CA TYR A 287 3.43 -27.62 -17.47
C TYR A 287 1.93 -27.87 -17.31
N THR A 288 1.36 -28.72 -18.16
CA THR A 288 -0.07 -29.00 -18.20
C THR A 288 -0.54 -29.73 -16.95
N LEU A 289 0.17 -30.79 -16.54
CA LEU A 289 -0.13 -31.52 -15.31
C LEU A 289 0.07 -30.64 -14.06
N ALA A 290 1.11 -29.82 -14.02
CA ALA A 290 1.35 -28.89 -12.91
C ALA A 290 0.25 -27.82 -12.80
N CYS A 291 -0.14 -27.18 -13.91
CA CYS A 291 -1.22 -26.20 -13.93
C CYS A 291 -2.59 -26.84 -13.65
N ARG A 292 -2.85 -28.07 -14.12
CA ARG A 292 -4.13 -28.75 -13.94
C ARG A 292 -4.29 -29.35 -12.53
N ALA A 293 -3.23 -29.91 -11.95
CA ALA A 293 -3.18 -30.22 -10.51
C ALA A 293 -3.43 -28.94 -9.68
N SER A 294 -2.78 -27.82 -10.03
CA SER A 294 -2.99 -26.53 -9.35
C SER A 294 -4.45 -26.03 -9.45
N ALA A 295 -5.07 -26.15 -10.62
CA ALA A 295 -6.48 -25.83 -10.83
C ALA A 295 -7.42 -26.75 -10.01
N TYR A 296 -7.20 -28.07 -10.02
CA TYR A 296 -7.99 -29.01 -9.24
C TYR A 296 -7.82 -28.81 -7.72
N ALA A 297 -6.63 -28.49 -7.24
CA ALA A 297 -6.41 -28.16 -5.82
C ALA A 297 -7.04 -26.81 -5.43
N ALA A 298 -7.17 -25.85 -6.35
CA ALA A 298 -7.90 -24.61 -6.09
C ALA A 298 -9.42 -24.83 -6.10
N ALA A 299 -9.93 -25.71 -6.97
CA ALA A 299 -11.34 -26.09 -7.02
C ALA A 299 -11.75 -26.94 -5.81
N GLU A 300 -10.91 -27.90 -5.40
CA GLU A 300 -11.11 -28.78 -4.23
C GLU A 300 -11.27 -27.97 -2.94
N ARG A 301 -10.55 -26.86 -2.76
CA ARG A 301 -10.72 -25.96 -1.60
C ARG A 301 -12.06 -25.23 -1.56
N GLN A 302 -12.74 -25.08 -2.70
CA GLN A 302 -14.06 -24.46 -2.78
C GLN A 302 -15.20 -25.50 -2.87
N ALA A 303 -14.88 -26.75 -3.22
CA ALA A 303 -15.83 -27.86 -3.34
C ALA A 303 -15.15 -29.19 -2.96
N PRO A 304 -14.96 -29.46 -1.65
CA PRO A 304 -14.25 -30.65 -1.17
C PRO A 304 -14.87 -31.97 -1.66
N GLY A 305 -14.02 -32.95 -1.93
CA GLY A 305 -14.35 -34.27 -2.45
C GLY A 305 -14.54 -34.34 -3.98
N GLN A 306 -14.78 -33.22 -4.67
CA GLN A 306 -15.17 -33.25 -6.09
C GLN A 306 -13.98 -33.39 -7.05
N TYR A 307 -12.79 -32.88 -6.69
CA TYR A 307 -11.64 -32.78 -7.59
C TYR A 307 -10.42 -33.58 -7.11
N MET A 308 -10.40 -34.03 -5.84
CA MET A 308 -9.31 -34.80 -5.22
C MET A 308 -8.80 -35.98 -6.06
N ARG A 309 -9.70 -36.75 -6.69
CA ARG A 309 -9.30 -37.89 -7.55
C ARG A 309 -8.51 -37.45 -8.79
N LEU A 310 -8.87 -36.30 -9.36
CA LEU A 310 -8.24 -35.73 -10.56
C LEU A 310 -6.90 -35.08 -10.20
N LEU A 311 -6.86 -34.35 -9.09
CA LEU A 311 -5.64 -33.84 -8.47
C LEU A 311 -4.63 -34.97 -8.21
N LYS A 312 -5.07 -36.05 -7.54
CA LYS A 312 -4.23 -37.22 -7.23
C LYS A 312 -3.66 -37.85 -8.50
N ASN A 313 -4.47 -38.03 -9.55
CA ASN A 313 -4.00 -38.55 -10.83
C ASN A 313 -2.86 -37.71 -11.42
N ASP A 314 -3.02 -36.39 -11.52
CA ASP A 314 -2.02 -35.52 -12.14
C ASP A 314 -0.73 -35.43 -11.31
N VAL A 315 -0.87 -35.42 -9.98
CA VAL A 315 0.27 -35.46 -9.06
C VAL A 315 1.02 -36.79 -9.17
N GLU A 316 0.33 -37.93 -9.23
CA GLU A 316 0.97 -39.23 -9.45
C GLU A 316 1.67 -39.32 -10.81
N MET A 317 1.09 -38.73 -11.87
CA MET A 317 1.74 -38.65 -13.19
C MET A 317 3.03 -37.81 -13.14
N LEU A 318 3.06 -36.71 -12.39
CA LEU A 318 4.30 -35.95 -12.16
C LEU A 318 5.32 -36.72 -11.31
N VAL A 319 4.88 -37.38 -10.24
CA VAL A 319 5.76 -38.12 -9.31
C VAL A 319 6.39 -39.36 -9.95
N ARG A 320 5.67 -40.06 -10.84
CA ARG A 320 6.19 -41.17 -11.65
C ARG A 320 6.93 -40.68 -12.91
N GLY A 321 6.63 -39.46 -13.35
CA GLY A 321 7.15 -38.84 -14.57
C GLY A 321 8.54 -38.20 -14.46
N THR A 322 9.03 -37.93 -13.24
CA THR A 322 10.38 -37.38 -13.04
C THR A 322 11.48 -38.37 -13.43
N ARG A 323 12.64 -37.85 -13.86
CA ARG A 323 13.89 -38.62 -14.04
C ARG A 323 15.01 -37.98 -13.25
N GLY A 324 15.51 -38.69 -12.23
CA GLY A 324 16.58 -38.19 -11.36
C GLY A 324 16.25 -36.93 -10.55
N GLY A 325 14.98 -36.52 -10.45
CA GLY A 325 14.55 -35.22 -9.87
C GLY A 325 14.23 -34.15 -10.92
N ALA A 326 14.41 -34.44 -12.20
CA ALA A 326 14.17 -33.53 -13.30
C ALA A 326 12.91 -33.86 -14.12
N TYR A 327 12.52 -32.92 -14.99
CA TYR A 327 11.35 -32.97 -15.86
C TYR A 327 11.64 -32.34 -17.23
N ASP A 328 11.18 -32.96 -18.30
CA ASP A 328 11.11 -32.34 -19.64
C ASP A 328 9.72 -31.72 -19.87
N TYR A 329 9.47 -31.19 -21.08
CA TYR A 329 8.16 -30.71 -21.52
C TYR A 329 7.14 -31.84 -21.68
N GLU A 330 7.60 -33.07 -21.90
CA GLU A 330 6.83 -34.32 -21.80
C GLU A 330 7.35 -35.12 -20.60
N ILE A 331 6.47 -35.77 -19.84
CA ILE A 331 6.91 -36.56 -18.68
C ILE A 331 7.72 -37.79 -19.10
N GLY A 332 8.67 -38.20 -18.26
CA GLY A 332 9.36 -39.49 -18.36
C GLY A 332 10.55 -39.57 -19.33
N LYS A 333 10.94 -38.47 -19.97
CA LYS A 333 12.17 -38.38 -20.80
C LYS A 333 13.43 -38.30 -19.94
N ASP A 334 14.54 -38.83 -20.43
CA ASP A 334 15.87 -38.74 -19.78
C ASP A 334 16.61 -37.41 -20.06
N THR A 335 15.87 -36.42 -20.56
CA THR A 335 16.22 -34.99 -20.61
C THR A 335 15.40 -34.22 -19.59
N GLY A 336 15.78 -32.96 -19.31
CA GLY A 336 14.91 -32.07 -18.55
C GLY A 336 15.33 -30.61 -18.63
N SER A 337 14.42 -29.71 -18.27
CA SER A 337 14.63 -28.26 -18.29
C SER A 337 14.31 -27.64 -16.94
N THR A 338 15.16 -26.72 -16.48
CA THR A 338 15.06 -26.06 -15.17
C THR A 338 13.70 -25.37 -14.91
N SER A 339 12.98 -24.95 -15.97
CA SER A 339 11.64 -24.38 -15.82
C SER A 339 10.53 -25.44 -15.69
N ASN A 340 10.69 -26.60 -16.34
CA ASN A 340 9.82 -27.76 -16.11
C ASN A 340 10.15 -28.41 -14.75
N ASP A 341 11.42 -28.46 -14.35
CA ASP A 341 11.86 -28.93 -13.03
C ASP A 341 11.14 -28.16 -11.91
N HIS A 342 11.03 -26.83 -12.05
CA HIS A 342 10.32 -25.97 -11.10
C HIS A 342 8.81 -26.25 -11.09
N LEU A 343 8.15 -26.26 -12.26
CA LEU A 343 6.70 -26.49 -12.33
C LEU A 343 6.30 -27.90 -11.89
N GLY A 344 7.09 -28.92 -12.22
CA GLY A 344 6.88 -30.29 -11.75
C GLY A 344 6.98 -30.41 -10.23
N ALA A 345 7.99 -29.77 -9.62
CA ALA A 345 8.13 -29.69 -8.17
C ALA A 345 6.97 -28.93 -7.51
N LEU A 346 6.51 -27.81 -8.09
CA LEU A 346 5.32 -27.10 -7.61
C LEU A 346 4.05 -27.97 -7.69
N GLY A 347 3.87 -28.76 -8.75
CA GLY A 347 2.75 -29.69 -8.88
C GLY A 347 2.76 -30.79 -7.80
N GLY A 348 3.93 -31.37 -7.52
CA GLY A 348 4.11 -32.29 -6.39
C GLY A 348 3.84 -31.63 -5.03
N TRP A 349 4.27 -30.37 -4.84
CA TRP A 349 4.03 -29.61 -3.61
C TRP A 349 2.54 -29.31 -3.39
N VAL A 350 1.80 -28.96 -4.45
CA VAL A 350 0.34 -28.79 -4.40
C VAL A 350 -0.35 -30.06 -3.92
N GLY A 351 0.10 -31.24 -4.35
CA GLY A 351 -0.38 -32.52 -3.83
C GLY A 351 -0.11 -32.70 -2.33
N ALA A 352 1.12 -32.43 -1.87
CA ALA A 352 1.48 -32.50 -0.45
C ALA A 352 0.78 -31.44 0.43
N MET A 353 0.40 -30.29 -0.14
CA MET A 353 -0.44 -29.28 0.52
C MET A 353 -1.89 -29.75 0.65
N ALA A 354 -2.42 -30.46 -0.34
CA ALA A 354 -3.72 -31.13 -0.32
C ALA A 354 -3.73 -32.45 0.48
N ASN A 355 -2.69 -32.70 1.29
CA ASN A 355 -2.51 -33.88 2.13
C ASN A 355 -2.46 -35.23 1.38
N LEU A 356 -2.07 -35.23 0.10
CA LEU A 356 -1.69 -36.46 -0.60
C LEU A 356 -0.35 -36.97 -0.08
N GLU A 357 -0.25 -38.29 0.12
CA GLU A 357 1.01 -38.94 0.46
C GLU A 357 1.93 -38.97 -0.77
N ILE A 358 3.05 -38.24 -0.70
CA ILE A 358 4.05 -38.19 -1.77
C ILE A 358 5.32 -38.94 -1.28
N PRO A 359 5.76 -40.02 -1.96
CA PRO A 359 6.84 -40.89 -1.47
C PRO A 359 8.14 -40.13 -1.13
N ARG A 360 8.74 -40.42 0.02
CA ARG A 360 9.96 -39.74 0.51
C ARG A 360 11.11 -39.70 -0.51
N ASN A 361 11.24 -40.73 -1.35
CA ASN A 361 12.27 -40.80 -2.39
C ASN A 361 12.11 -39.72 -3.48
N TYR A 362 10.88 -39.30 -3.79
CA TYR A 362 10.62 -38.22 -4.75
C TYR A 362 11.29 -36.91 -4.31
N TRP A 363 11.11 -36.53 -3.05
CA TRP A 363 11.72 -35.33 -2.47
C TRP A 363 13.25 -35.44 -2.39
N LEU A 364 13.79 -36.63 -2.10
CA LEU A 364 15.24 -36.86 -2.12
C LEU A 364 15.85 -36.70 -3.52
N LEU A 365 15.12 -37.10 -4.57
CA LEU A 365 15.52 -36.89 -5.95
C LEU A 365 15.48 -35.40 -6.33
N LEU A 366 14.39 -34.69 -5.99
CA LEU A 366 14.29 -33.24 -6.19
C LEU A 366 15.43 -32.49 -5.48
N GLN A 367 15.69 -32.79 -4.20
CA GLN A 367 16.73 -32.13 -3.41
C GLN A 367 18.10 -32.31 -4.08
N ARG A 368 18.52 -33.55 -4.35
CA ARG A 368 19.82 -33.87 -4.96
C ARG A 368 19.99 -33.23 -6.35
N HIS A 369 18.93 -33.18 -7.14
CA HIS A 369 18.93 -32.56 -8.46
C HIS A 369 19.18 -31.04 -8.38
N TRP A 370 18.40 -30.33 -7.55
CA TRP A 370 18.53 -28.88 -7.42
C TRP A 370 19.84 -28.48 -6.73
N GLU A 371 20.27 -29.18 -5.68
CA GLU A 371 21.60 -28.97 -5.05
C GLU A 371 22.74 -29.20 -6.07
N GLY A 372 22.64 -30.23 -6.90
CA GLY A 372 23.62 -30.55 -7.94
C GLY A 372 23.65 -29.58 -9.14
N MET A 373 22.65 -28.70 -9.30
CA MET A 373 22.59 -27.69 -10.36
C MET A 373 23.00 -26.28 -9.92
N GLN A 374 23.27 -26.03 -8.63
CA GLN A 374 23.56 -24.69 -8.15
C GLN A 374 24.90 -24.16 -8.69
N LEU A 375 24.91 -22.91 -9.16
CA LEU A 375 26.11 -22.27 -9.65
C LEU A 375 26.95 -21.68 -8.50
N LYS A 376 28.24 -21.44 -8.77
CA LYS A 376 29.19 -20.88 -7.78
C LYS A 376 28.81 -19.49 -7.25
N ASP A 377 27.87 -18.79 -7.89
CA ASP A 377 27.34 -17.51 -7.39
C ASP A 377 26.18 -17.67 -6.38
N GLY A 378 25.74 -18.91 -6.13
CA GLY A 378 24.58 -19.24 -5.29
C GLY A 378 23.25 -19.33 -6.06
N GLY A 379 23.21 -18.90 -7.32
CA GLY A 379 22.01 -18.91 -8.13
C GLY A 379 21.85 -20.15 -9.01
N TRP A 380 20.75 -20.16 -9.78
CA TRP A 380 20.49 -21.13 -10.84
C TRP A 380 20.19 -20.42 -12.17
N THR A 381 20.51 -21.09 -13.27
CA THR A 381 20.33 -20.59 -14.64
C THR A 381 19.33 -21.46 -15.42
N TYR A 382 18.76 -20.93 -16.50
CA TYR A 382 17.87 -21.72 -17.36
C TYR A 382 18.68 -22.69 -18.22
N GLN A 383 18.36 -23.98 -18.13
CA GLN A 383 18.98 -25.04 -18.93
C GLN A 383 17.92 -25.98 -19.53
N HIS A 384 18.33 -26.73 -20.56
CA HIS A 384 17.64 -27.90 -21.11
C HIS A 384 18.70 -28.88 -21.64
N GLY A 385 18.54 -30.17 -21.38
CA GLY A 385 19.51 -31.19 -21.82
C GLY A 385 19.39 -32.53 -21.06
N PRO A 386 20.27 -33.51 -21.34
CA PRO A 386 20.23 -34.83 -20.71
C PRO A 386 20.47 -34.78 -19.20
N VAL A 387 19.73 -35.61 -18.45
CA VAL A 387 19.84 -35.65 -16.97
C VAL A 387 21.21 -36.18 -16.53
N ALA A 388 21.75 -37.18 -17.23
CA ALA A 388 23.02 -37.81 -16.87
C ALA A 388 24.26 -36.91 -17.08
N SER A 389 24.24 -35.99 -18.05
CA SER A 389 25.40 -35.16 -18.41
C SER A 389 25.53 -33.87 -17.60
N ARG A 390 24.65 -33.62 -16.62
CA ARG A 390 24.55 -32.32 -15.91
C ARG A 390 25.77 -31.93 -15.05
N LYS A 391 26.77 -32.80 -14.91
CA LYS A 391 28.07 -32.47 -14.30
C LYS A 391 28.94 -31.51 -15.16
N ALA A 392 28.58 -31.27 -16.42
CA ALA A 392 29.41 -30.53 -17.38
C ALA A 392 28.77 -29.20 -17.83
N PHE A 393 28.52 -28.27 -16.90
CA PHE A 393 28.02 -26.93 -17.23
C PHE A 393 29.05 -25.83 -16.95
N SER A 394 29.17 -24.90 -17.92
CA SER A 394 30.28 -23.96 -17.98
C SER A 394 30.22 -22.86 -16.93
N SER A 395 31.38 -22.36 -16.53
CA SER A 395 31.58 -21.14 -15.73
C SER A 395 31.13 -19.84 -16.42
N ARG A 396 30.50 -19.91 -17.60
CA ARG A 396 30.01 -18.76 -18.38
C ARG A 396 28.49 -18.57 -18.31
N SER A 397 27.74 -19.51 -17.74
CA SER A 397 26.29 -19.40 -17.61
C SER A 397 25.92 -18.46 -16.46
N GLN A 398 25.11 -17.43 -16.72
CA GLN A 398 24.64 -16.50 -15.70
C GLN A 398 23.34 -16.99 -15.03
N SER A 399 23.27 -16.90 -13.71
CA SER A 399 22.04 -17.15 -12.94
C SER A 399 20.90 -16.17 -13.30
N SER A 400 19.66 -16.57 -13.07
CA SER A 400 18.42 -15.83 -13.42
C SER A 400 17.42 -15.91 -12.28
N ALA A 401 16.72 -14.81 -11.98
CA ALA A 401 15.85 -14.72 -10.81
C ALA A 401 14.71 -15.75 -10.85
N SER A 402 14.12 -15.98 -12.02
CA SER A 402 13.12 -17.03 -12.24
C SER A 402 13.60 -18.44 -11.83
N MET A 403 14.84 -18.81 -12.14
CA MET A 403 15.39 -20.13 -11.84
C MET A 403 16.00 -20.21 -10.44
N THR A 404 16.64 -19.14 -9.94
CA THR A 404 17.12 -19.10 -8.54
C THR A 404 15.96 -19.20 -7.56
N ALA A 405 14.87 -18.45 -7.80
CA ALA A 405 13.66 -18.55 -6.99
C ALA A 405 13.03 -19.96 -7.08
N GLY A 406 13.03 -20.57 -8.27
CA GLY A 406 12.59 -21.95 -8.48
C GLY A 406 13.40 -23.00 -7.69
N GLY A 407 14.72 -22.81 -7.59
CA GLY A 407 15.59 -23.64 -6.75
C GLY A 407 15.35 -23.43 -5.26
N VAL A 408 15.29 -22.17 -4.82
CA VAL A 408 15.01 -21.80 -3.41
C VAL A 408 13.67 -22.38 -2.94
N VAL A 409 12.57 -22.22 -3.70
CA VAL A 409 11.27 -22.78 -3.30
C VAL A 409 11.29 -24.31 -3.30
N THR A 410 11.90 -24.96 -4.29
CA THR A 410 11.94 -26.42 -4.35
C THR A 410 12.74 -27.01 -3.18
N LEU A 411 13.87 -26.40 -2.83
CA LEU A 411 14.70 -26.84 -1.71
C LEU A 411 14.06 -26.53 -0.35
N LEU A 412 13.32 -25.43 -0.20
CA LEU A 412 12.51 -25.18 1.00
C LEU A 412 11.40 -26.23 1.18
N VAL A 413 10.69 -26.61 0.10
CA VAL A 413 9.70 -27.69 0.16
C VAL A 413 10.34 -29.04 0.51
N CYS A 414 11.51 -29.35 -0.07
CA CYS A 414 12.27 -30.55 0.29
C CYS A 414 12.74 -30.51 1.75
N ASN A 415 13.16 -29.34 2.26
CA ASN A 415 13.50 -29.16 3.67
C ASN A 415 12.30 -29.49 4.58
N ASP A 416 11.13 -28.97 4.26
CA ASP A 416 9.93 -29.12 5.09
C ASP A 416 9.42 -30.57 5.15
N LEU A 417 9.68 -31.35 4.10
CA LEU A 417 9.24 -32.75 3.97
C LEU A 417 10.32 -33.80 4.30
N LEU A 418 11.59 -33.39 4.48
CA LEU A 418 12.71 -34.30 4.76
C LEU A 418 13.55 -33.96 6.00
N ASN A 419 13.53 -32.71 6.45
CA ASN A 419 14.51 -32.16 7.41
C ASN A 419 13.88 -31.45 8.62
N ALA A 420 12.54 -31.41 8.75
CA ALA A 420 11.85 -30.73 9.85
C ALA A 420 12.31 -31.17 11.26
N GLU A 421 12.77 -32.40 11.41
CA GLU A 421 13.28 -32.94 12.68
C GLU A 421 14.60 -32.30 13.16
N LYS A 422 15.42 -31.75 12.25
CA LYS A 422 16.67 -31.05 12.64
C LYS A 422 16.36 -29.83 13.52
N PHE A 423 15.31 -29.10 13.16
CA PHE A 423 14.84 -27.90 13.85
C PHE A 423 13.97 -28.23 15.08
N LEU A 424 14.11 -29.42 15.67
CA LEU A 424 13.45 -29.78 16.94
C LEU A 424 14.17 -29.23 18.18
N ARG A 425 15.45 -28.84 18.07
CA ARG A 425 16.28 -28.30 19.17
C ARG A 425 16.90 -26.95 18.79
N CYS A 426 17.08 -26.07 19.77
CA CYS A 426 17.69 -24.74 19.61
C CYS A 426 19.23 -24.83 19.63
N SER A 427 19.79 -25.68 18.77
CA SER A 427 21.21 -26.07 18.75
C SER A 427 22.08 -25.21 17.81
N GLY A 428 21.53 -24.16 17.20
CA GLY A 428 22.20 -23.37 16.16
C GLY A 428 22.09 -23.97 14.76
N GLU A 429 21.19 -24.93 14.56
CA GLU A 429 20.86 -25.50 13.24
C GLU A 429 20.32 -24.42 12.28
N THR A 430 20.69 -24.50 11.00
CA THR A 430 20.30 -23.53 9.97
C THR A 430 19.80 -24.23 8.71
N LEU A 431 19.14 -23.47 7.81
CA LEU A 431 18.78 -23.97 6.48
C LEU A 431 20.05 -24.33 5.69
N SER A 432 19.99 -25.38 4.86
CA SER A 432 21.17 -25.90 4.16
C SER A 432 21.86 -24.84 3.31
N ARG A 433 23.19 -24.94 3.13
CA ARG A 433 23.98 -23.96 2.39
C ARG A 433 23.42 -23.65 0.99
N PRO A 434 22.87 -24.61 0.23
CA PRO A 434 22.21 -24.31 -1.04
C PRO A 434 21.00 -23.38 -0.93
N ILE A 435 20.18 -23.51 0.12
CA ILE A 435 19.04 -22.61 0.37
C ILE A 435 19.55 -21.21 0.72
N THR A 436 20.51 -21.10 1.63
CA THR A 436 21.01 -19.78 2.08
C THR A 436 21.77 -19.04 0.97
N ALA A 437 22.61 -19.74 0.20
CA ALA A 437 23.28 -19.15 -0.97
C ALA A 437 22.29 -18.70 -2.08
N GLY A 438 21.16 -19.42 -2.23
CA GLY A 438 20.08 -19.01 -3.13
C GLY A 438 19.34 -17.75 -2.67
N LEU A 439 19.10 -17.63 -1.36
CA LEU A 439 18.52 -16.43 -0.76
C LEU A 439 19.49 -15.24 -0.89
N GLU A 440 20.76 -15.38 -0.50
CA GLU A 440 21.82 -14.37 -0.68
C GLU A 440 21.93 -13.89 -2.13
N TRP A 441 21.80 -14.79 -3.11
CA TRP A 441 21.75 -14.42 -4.52
C TRP A 441 20.54 -13.54 -4.83
N MET A 442 19.35 -13.86 -4.31
CA MET A 442 18.14 -13.05 -4.49
C MET A 442 18.29 -11.67 -3.83
N GLU A 443 18.82 -11.61 -2.60
CA GLU A 443 19.13 -10.36 -1.90
C GLU A 443 20.05 -9.43 -2.71
N LYS A 444 21.10 -9.99 -3.31
CA LYS A 444 22.05 -9.25 -4.13
C LYS A 444 21.49 -8.77 -5.49
N ASN A 445 20.46 -9.43 -6.03
CA ASN A 445 20.08 -9.25 -7.44
C ASN A 445 18.65 -8.75 -7.69
N LEU A 446 17.68 -8.95 -6.78
CA LEU A 446 16.27 -8.65 -7.10
C LEU A 446 15.99 -7.17 -7.32
N GLY A 447 16.59 -6.24 -6.58
CA GLY A 447 16.44 -4.81 -6.84
C GLY A 447 16.89 -4.38 -8.25
N ALA A 448 17.86 -5.10 -8.85
CA ALA A 448 18.25 -4.88 -10.25
C ALA A 448 17.22 -5.45 -11.24
N VAL A 449 16.56 -6.56 -10.91
CA VAL A 449 15.50 -7.17 -11.74
C VAL A 449 14.22 -6.34 -11.70
N LEU A 450 13.76 -5.95 -10.50
CA LEU A 450 12.51 -5.20 -10.31
C LEU A 450 12.62 -3.73 -10.77
N SER A 451 13.83 -3.17 -10.83
CA SER A 451 14.08 -1.88 -11.51
C SER A 451 14.34 -2.01 -13.02
N GLY A 452 14.34 -3.22 -13.59
CA GLY A 452 14.59 -3.49 -15.01
C GLY A 452 16.04 -3.29 -15.47
N LYS A 453 16.99 -3.09 -14.54
CA LYS A 453 18.44 -2.98 -14.82
C LYS A 453 19.06 -4.34 -15.17
N ARG A 454 18.49 -5.44 -14.68
CA ARG A 454 18.81 -6.83 -15.04
C ARG A 454 17.64 -7.42 -15.81
N ALA A 455 17.86 -7.81 -17.07
CA ALA A 455 16.84 -8.42 -17.89
C ALA A 455 16.58 -9.89 -17.51
N GLU A 456 15.31 -10.28 -17.45
CA GLU A 456 14.86 -11.68 -17.36
C GLU A 456 14.21 -12.10 -18.70
N ARG A 457 14.11 -13.41 -18.97
CA ARG A 457 13.53 -13.93 -20.23
C ARG A 457 12.02 -13.66 -20.38
N THR A 458 11.30 -13.63 -19.26
CA THR A 458 9.86 -13.40 -19.19
C THR A 458 9.54 -12.85 -17.80
N ILE A 459 9.23 -11.57 -17.68
CA ILE A 459 9.17 -10.89 -16.38
C ILE A 459 7.94 -11.31 -15.57
N SER A 460 6.80 -11.55 -16.21
CA SER A 460 5.59 -12.06 -15.54
C SER A 460 5.84 -13.44 -14.88
N TYR A 461 6.47 -14.37 -15.59
CA TYR A 461 6.86 -15.67 -15.02
C TYR A 461 7.95 -15.55 -13.94
N SER A 462 8.90 -14.61 -14.08
CA SER A 462 9.94 -14.37 -13.08
C SER A 462 9.34 -13.83 -11.77
N LEU A 463 8.37 -12.92 -11.86
CA LEU A 463 7.59 -12.44 -10.72
C LEU A 463 6.83 -13.58 -10.02
N TYR A 464 6.16 -14.45 -10.77
CA TYR A 464 5.50 -15.64 -10.20
C TYR A 464 6.48 -16.55 -9.45
N ALA A 465 7.65 -16.84 -10.02
CA ALA A 465 8.69 -17.62 -9.34
C ALA A 465 9.21 -16.93 -8.06
N ILE A 466 9.42 -15.61 -8.10
CA ILE A 466 9.81 -14.80 -6.93
C ILE A 466 8.73 -14.86 -5.84
N GLU A 467 7.44 -14.77 -6.19
CA GLU A 467 6.31 -14.95 -5.27
C GLU A 467 6.33 -16.33 -4.61
N ARG A 468 6.52 -17.41 -5.38
CA ARG A 468 6.63 -18.77 -4.82
C ARG A 468 7.77 -18.90 -3.82
N ALA A 469 8.94 -18.33 -4.12
CA ALA A 469 10.09 -18.36 -3.21
C ALA A 469 9.89 -17.49 -1.96
N ALA A 470 9.39 -16.27 -2.13
CA ALA A 470 9.22 -15.30 -1.05
C ALA A 470 8.14 -15.72 -0.04
N LEU A 471 7.02 -16.28 -0.51
CA LEU A 471 5.98 -16.81 0.37
C LEU A 471 6.39 -18.14 1.04
N ALA A 472 7.28 -18.92 0.41
CA ALA A 472 7.84 -20.12 1.02
C ALA A 472 8.90 -19.78 2.08
N SER A 473 9.81 -18.83 1.82
CA SER A 473 10.83 -18.38 2.79
C SER A 473 10.27 -17.45 3.87
N GLY A 474 9.13 -16.83 3.60
CA GLY A 474 8.55 -15.76 4.42
C GLY A 474 9.23 -14.40 4.22
N TYR A 475 10.23 -14.24 3.34
CA TYR A 475 11.00 -13.00 3.29
C TYR A 475 10.12 -11.82 2.82
N LYS A 476 9.98 -10.74 3.62
CA LYS A 476 9.43 -9.47 3.11
C LYS A 476 10.42 -8.76 2.19
N TYR A 477 11.70 -8.81 2.56
CA TYR A 477 12.77 -8.12 1.84
C TYR A 477 13.78 -9.11 1.30
N PHE A 478 14.35 -8.79 0.14
CA PHE A 478 15.58 -9.39 -0.35
C PHE A 478 16.64 -8.28 -0.32
N GLY A 479 17.52 -8.33 0.68
CA GLY A 479 18.34 -7.18 1.08
C GLY A 479 17.43 -6.05 1.58
N THR A 480 17.44 -4.91 0.91
CA THR A 480 16.49 -3.80 1.13
C THR A 480 15.31 -3.78 0.14
N THR A 481 15.27 -4.73 -0.82
CA THR A 481 14.26 -4.77 -1.89
C THR A 481 12.94 -5.34 -1.35
N ASP A 482 11.84 -4.57 -1.35
CA ASP A 482 10.50 -5.08 -1.04
C ASP A 482 9.91 -5.70 -2.31
N TRP A 483 10.02 -7.03 -2.41
CA TRP A 483 9.70 -7.76 -3.64
C TRP A 483 8.24 -7.57 -4.10
N TYR A 484 7.32 -7.39 -3.15
CA TYR A 484 5.91 -7.24 -3.47
C TYR A 484 5.60 -5.79 -3.84
N ARG A 485 6.05 -4.81 -3.05
CA ARG A 485 5.85 -3.38 -3.32
C ARG A 485 6.47 -2.98 -4.66
N GLU A 486 7.73 -3.34 -4.90
CA GLU A 486 8.44 -2.98 -6.12
C GLU A 486 7.99 -3.81 -7.32
N GLY A 487 7.68 -5.11 -7.13
CA GLY A 487 7.12 -5.95 -8.18
C GLY A 487 5.72 -5.50 -8.61
N ALA A 488 4.85 -5.10 -7.68
CA ALA A 488 3.53 -4.56 -7.98
C ALA A 488 3.61 -3.23 -8.73
N GLU A 489 4.52 -2.33 -8.34
CA GLU A 489 4.77 -1.09 -9.09
C GLU A 489 5.30 -1.36 -10.50
N LEU A 490 6.23 -2.32 -10.71
CA LEU A 490 6.65 -2.74 -12.05
C LEU A 490 5.48 -3.29 -12.87
N VAL A 491 4.64 -4.14 -12.28
CA VAL A 491 3.46 -4.73 -12.96
C VAL A 491 2.49 -3.64 -13.40
N LEU A 492 2.16 -2.71 -12.51
CA LEU A 492 1.25 -1.59 -12.79
C LEU A 492 1.84 -0.57 -13.79
N ALA A 493 3.15 -0.30 -13.74
CA ALA A 493 3.81 0.72 -14.57
C ALA A 493 4.29 0.21 -15.93
N LYS A 494 4.44 -1.10 -16.13
CA LYS A 494 4.97 -1.70 -17.37
C LYS A 494 4.01 -2.67 -18.04
N LEU A 495 3.39 -3.58 -17.29
CA LEU A 495 2.68 -4.73 -17.84
C LEU A 495 1.20 -4.44 -18.07
N TYR A 496 0.53 -3.90 -17.05
CA TYR A 496 -0.90 -3.61 -17.04
C TYR A 496 -1.34 -2.66 -18.17
N LYS A 497 -2.45 -2.97 -18.84
CA LYS A 497 -3.04 -2.19 -19.94
C LYS A 497 -4.48 -1.77 -19.63
N PRO A 498 -5.03 -0.72 -20.28
CA PRO A 498 -6.42 -0.29 -20.09
C PRO A 498 -7.47 -1.38 -20.37
N SER A 499 -7.13 -2.40 -21.17
CA SER A 499 -7.95 -3.59 -21.46
C SER A 499 -8.10 -4.58 -20.30
N GLY A 500 -7.37 -4.39 -19.21
CA GLY A 500 -7.25 -5.36 -18.11
C GLY A 500 -6.17 -6.44 -18.35
N ALA A 501 -5.63 -6.56 -19.56
CA ALA A 501 -4.54 -7.47 -19.86
C ALA A 501 -3.21 -6.99 -19.26
N PHE A 502 -2.29 -7.93 -19.05
CA PHE A 502 -0.89 -7.67 -18.72
C PHE A 502 -0.01 -8.18 -19.87
N GLU A 503 0.79 -7.30 -20.46
CA GLU A 503 1.56 -7.59 -21.68
C GLU A 503 3.01 -7.09 -21.55
N GLU A 504 3.97 -7.96 -21.89
CA GLU A 504 5.41 -7.68 -21.87
C GLU A 504 6.06 -7.77 -23.26
N THR A 505 7.15 -7.03 -23.44
CA THR A 505 7.94 -7.00 -24.68
C THR A 505 9.09 -8.00 -24.61
N GLY A 506 8.90 -9.22 -25.14
CA GLY A 506 9.91 -10.28 -25.10
C GLY A 506 9.75 -11.34 -26.19
N GLN A 507 10.30 -12.54 -25.95
CA GLN A 507 10.05 -13.73 -26.77
C GLN A 507 8.66 -14.33 -26.51
N PHE A 508 8.20 -14.32 -25.25
CA PHE A 508 6.89 -14.83 -24.84
C PHE A 508 5.88 -13.69 -24.69
N ARG A 509 5.08 -13.47 -25.75
CA ARG A 509 4.19 -12.30 -25.88
C ARG A 509 2.70 -12.61 -25.63
N ASP A 510 2.38 -13.75 -25.01
CA ASP A 510 0.98 -14.18 -24.89
C ASP A 510 0.22 -13.42 -23.78
N PRO A 511 -0.82 -12.63 -24.10
CA PRO A 511 -1.51 -11.82 -23.10
C PRO A 511 -2.37 -12.63 -22.12
N LEU A 512 -2.69 -13.90 -22.39
CA LEU A 512 -3.41 -14.75 -21.44
C LEU A 512 -2.44 -15.28 -20.39
N VAL A 513 -1.34 -15.90 -20.82
CA VAL A 513 -0.31 -16.46 -19.93
C VAL A 513 0.34 -15.36 -19.08
N ASN A 514 0.68 -14.22 -19.68
CA ASN A 514 1.31 -13.10 -18.98
C ASN A 514 0.34 -12.45 -17.97
N THR A 515 -0.97 -12.38 -18.29
CA THR A 515 -2.02 -11.99 -17.33
C THR A 515 -2.13 -13.01 -16.19
N CYS A 516 -2.08 -14.31 -16.47
CA CYS A 516 -2.18 -15.34 -15.42
C CYS A 516 -1.04 -15.23 -14.40
N PHE A 517 0.22 -15.14 -14.84
CA PHE A 517 1.35 -15.01 -13.92
C PHE A 517 1.36 -13.66 -13.19
N SER A 518 0.99 -12.55 -13.85
CA SER A 518 0.89 -11.24 -13.19
C SER A 518 -0.22 -11.20 -12.14
N LEU A 519 -1.38 -11.83 -12.41
CA LEU A 519 -2.46 -11.95 -11.43
C LEU A 519 -2.10 -12.87 -10.27
N LEU A 520 -1.50 -14.04 -10.52
CA LEU A 520 -1.03 -14.93 -9.43
C LEU A 520 -0.05 -14.21 -8.51
N PHE A 521 0.91 -13.46 -9.07
CA PHE A 521 1.83 -12.61 -8.31
C PHE A 521 1.09 -11.55 -7.47
N LEU A 522 0.22 -10.74 -8.10
CA LEU A 522 -0.49 -9.66 -7.40
C LEU A 522 -1.42 -10.18 -6.32
N VAL A 523 -2.26 -11.17 -6.64
CA VAL A 523 -3.27 -11.75 -5.74
C VAL A 523 -2.60 -12.38 -4.52
N ARG A 524 -1.56 -13.19 -4.71
CA ARG A 524 -0.90 -13.91 -3.61
C ARG A 524 0.04 -13.04 -2.80
N GLY A 525 0.81 -12.17 -3.45
CA GLY A 525 1.64 -11.18 -2.76
C GLY A 525 0.80 -10.30 -1.82
N ARG A 526 -0.41 -9.92 -2.24
CA ARG A 526 -1.36 -9.12 -1.45
C ARG A 526 -2.01 -9.87 -0.27
N GLN A 527 -1.94 -11.20 -0.18
CA GLN A 527 -2.65 -11.96 0.85
C GLN A 527 -2.26 -11.56 2.28
N ALA A 528 -3.25 -11.60 3.17
CA ALA A 528 -3.19 -10.95 4.48
C ALA A 528 -2.15 -11.60 5.40
N VAL A 529 -1.40 -10.76 6.15
CA VAL A 529 -0.31 -11.24 7.01
C VAL A 529 -0.79 -11.39 8.46
N LEU A 530 -0.68 -12.61 8.97
CA LEU A 530 -1.05 -13.00 10.34
C LEU A 530 -0.04 -12.48 11.37
N MET A 531 1.25 -12.69 11.10
CA MET A 531 2.38 -12.39 11.99
C MET A 531 3.63 -12.04 11.19
N ASN A 532 4.39 -11.06 11.67
CA ASN A 532 5.77 -10.82 11.28
C ASN A 532 6.71 -11.51 12.28
N LYS A 533 7.62 -12.38 11.85
CA LYS A 533 8.76 -12.83 12.67
C LYS A 533 9.86 -11.77 12.60
N LEU A 534 10.39 -11.32 13.74
CA LEU A 534 11.45 -10.34 13.80
C LEU A 534 12.83 -11.02 13.68
N ALA A 535 13.62 -10.62 12.69
CA ALA A 535 15.04 -10.91 12.60
C ALA A 535 15.84 -9.86 13.40
N PHE A 536 16.67 -10.35 14.33
CA PHE A 536 17.54 -9.57 15.22
C PHE A 536 18.87 -10.31 15.44
N GLU A 537 19.83 -9.71 16.14
CA GLU A 537 21.11 -10.37 16.45
C GLU A 537 20.91 -11.43 17.56
N GLY A 538 21.02 -12.71 17.20
CA GLY A 538 20.84 -13.85 18.10
C GLY A 538 20.25 -15.07 17.40
N ASP A 539 19.77 -16.03 18.18
CA ASP A 539 19.15 -17.27 17.68
C ASP A 539 17.67 -17.12 17.31
N TRP A 540 17.31 -15.99 16.66
CA TRP A 540 15.93 -15.63 16.29
C TRP A 540 15.19 -16.63 15.39
N ASN A 541 15.92 -17.61 14.83
CA ASN A 541 15.42 -18.50 13.79
C ASN A 541 15.74 -19.98 13.99
N ASN A 542 15.84 -20.47 15.24
CA ASN A 542 15.98 -21.93 15.52
C ASN A 542 14.86 -22.76 14.84
N ARG A 543 13.70 -22.14 14.64
CA ARG A 543 12.50 -22.69 14.01
C ARG A 543 12.20 -21.95 12.69
N PRO A 544 12.88 -22.23 11.58
CA PRO A 544 12.74 -21.45 10.34
C PRO A 544 11.42 -21.69 9.59
N ARG A 545 10.61 -22.66 10.01
CA ARG A 545 9.36 -23.09 9.33
C ARG A 545 8.13 -23.09 10.26
N ASP A 546 8.25 -22.50 11.44
CA ASP A 546 7.17 -22.42 12.43
C ASP A 546 5.93 -21.68 11.90
N LEU A 547 6.10 -20.42 11.49
CA LEU A 547 4.99 -19.61 10.97
C LEU A 547 4.48 -20.12 9.62
N ALA A 548 5.31 -20.79 8.81
CA ALA A 548 4.85 -21.47 7.59
C ALA A 548 3.86 -22.60 7.92
N SER A 549 4.16 -23.39 8.94
CA SER A 549 3.28 -24.46 9.43
C SER A 549 2.03 -23.92 10.12
N LEU A 550 2.16 -22.88 10.94
CA LEU A 550 1.02 -22.21 11.57
C LEU A 550 0.06 -21.59 10.54
N THR A 551 0.57 -20.89 9.52
CA THR A 551 -0.26 -20.26 8.48
C THR A 551 -0.85 -21.26 7.49
N ARG A 552 -0.19 -22.40 7.23
CA ARG A 552 -0.83 -23.56 6.56
C ARG A 552 -2.05 -24.02 7.34
N TRP A 553 -1.92 -24.26 8.65
CA TRP A 553 -3.03 -24.70 9.49
C TRP A 553 -4.15 -23.65 9.55
N ALA A 554 -3.82 -22.37 9.76
CA ALA A 554 -4.80 -21.30 9.83
C ALA A 554 -5.55 -21.14 8.50
N SER A 555 -4.85 -21.18 7.36
CA SER A 555 -5.46 -21.05 6.03
C SER A 555 -6.46 -22.18 5.73
N ALA A 556 -6.20 -23.39 6.22
CA ALA A 556 -7.14 -24.51 6.12
C ALA A 556 -8.31 -24.39 7.12
N THR A 557 -8.03 -23.96 8.35
CA THR A 557 -9.02 -23.88 9.46
C THR A 557 -10.06 -22.77 9.25
N PHE A 558 -9.71 -21.70 8.55
CA PHE A 558 -10.59 -20.55 8.28
C PHE A 558 -10.99 -20.43 6.80
N GLU A 559 -10.69 -21.44 5.98
CA GLU A 559 -10.95 -21.50 4.53
C GLU A 559 -10.44 -20.29 3.71
N ARG A 560 -9.57 -19.47 4.32
CA ARG A 560 -9.07 -18.20 3.79
C ARG A 560 -7.55 -18.17 3.88
N PRO A 561 -6.83 -18.02 2.76
CA PRO A 561 -5.38 -17.88 2.76
C PRO A 561 -4.90 -16.73 3.65
N VAL A 562 -3.98 -17.06 4.56
CA VAL A 562 -3.21 -16.11 5.37
C VAL A 562 -1.73 -16.43 5.27
N HIS A 563 -0.89 -15.42 5.43
CA HIS A 563 0.56 -15.53 5.29
C HIS A 563 1.29 -15.05 6.53
N TRP A 564 2.58 -15.31 6.56
CA TRP A 564 3.54 -14.79 7.53
C TRP A 564 4.62 -14.04 6.76
N GLN A 565 5.49 -13.35 7.48
CA GLN A 565 6.76 -12.91 6.90
C GLN A 565 7.85 -12.70 7.95
N VAL A 566 9.09 -12.60 7.49
CA VAL A 566 10.22 -12.09 8.25
C VAL A 566 10.37 -10.60 7.97
N VAL A 567 10.44 -9.79 9.03
CA VAL A 567 10.86 -8.38 9.00
C VAL A 567 12.13 -8.23 9.82
N ASN A 568 12.86 -7.13 9.68
CA ASN A 568 14.13 -6.92 10.35
C ASN A 568 14.25 -5.54 10.99
N LEU A 569 15.24 -5.38 11.88
CA LEU A 569 15.53 -4.14 12.59
C LEU A 569 16.15 -3.04 11.72
N GLN A 570 16.59 -3.33 10.49
CA GLN A 570 17.12 -2.29 9.59
C GLN A 570 16.00 -1.38 9.06
N MET A 571 14.82 -1.93 8.78
CA MET A 571 13.66 -1.20 8.25
C MET A 571 12.94 -0.33 9.31
N PRO A 572 12.10 0.66 8.93
CA PRO A 572 11.36 1.50 9.86
C PRO A 572 10.07 0.80 10.37
N PRO A 573 9.55 1.15 11.57
CA PRO A 573 8.36 0.52 12.16
C PRO A 573 7.09 0.60 11.30
N GLY A 574 6.96 1.68 10.51
CA GLY A 574 5.85 1.84 9.57
C GLY A 574 5.74 0.71 8.55
N ASP A 575 6.88 0.12 8.16
CA ASP A 575 6.99 -0.99 7.21
C ASP A 575 6.66 -2.36 7.85
N TRP A 576 6.41 -2.41 9.17
CA TRP A 576 5.99 -3.61 9.89
C TRP A 576 4.45 -3.74 10.01
N HIS A 577 3.66 -2.73 9.63
CA HIS A 577 2.19 -2.73 9.83
C HIS A 577 1.36 -3.65 8.91
N ASP A 578 2.00 -4.41 8.01
CA ASP A 578 1.35 -5.48 7.24
C ASP A 578 0.64 -6.50 8.14
N ALA A 579 1.21 -6.76 9.33
CA ALA A 579 0.67 -7.67 10.34
C ALA A 579 0.36 -6.92 11.64
N PRO A 580 -0.70 -7.30 12.37
CA PRO A 580 -1.01 -6.74 13.69
C PRO A 580 -0.11 -7.29 14.82
N ILE A 581 0.68 -8.34 14.53
CA ILE A 581 1.54 -9.03 15.51
C ILE A 581 2.98 -9.02 15.01
N LEU A 582 3.90 -8.55 15.86
CA LEU A 582 5.34 -8.75 15.72
C LEU A 582 5.80 -9.83 16.71
N TYR A 583 6.20 -10.96 16.15
CA TYR A 583 6.60 -12.18 16.82
C TYR A 583 8.12 -12.23 17.02
N ILE A 584 8.54 -12.50 18.25
CA ILE A 584 9.93 -12.58 18.69
C ILE A 584 10.11 -13.94 19.40
N SER A 585 10.98 -14.81 18.91
CA SER A 585 11.31 -16.07 19.57
C SER A 585 12.80 -16.36 19.51
N ALA A 586 13.32 -16.97 20.57
CA ALA A 586 14.69 -17.47 20.70
C ALA A 586 14.81 -18.29 22.00
N SER A 587 15.97 -18.92 22.19
CA SER A 587 16.37 -19.57 23.45
C SER A 587 17.36 -18.74 24.28
N ARG A 588 18.08 -17.78 23.65
CA ARG A 588 19.09 -16.93 24.31
C ARG A 588 18.57 -15.50 24.48
N ALA A 589 19.22 -14.72 25.35
CA ALA A 589 18.88 -13.31 25.52
C ALA A 589 19.12 -12.53 24.19
N PRO A 590 18.14 -11.76 23.69
CA PRO A 590 18.29 -10.96 22.49
C PRO A 590 19.06 -9.67 22.79
N THR A 591 19.89 -9.22 21.85
CA THR A 591 20.53 -7.90 21.90
C THR A 591 19.66 -6.89 21.14
N PHE A 592 19.25 -5.82 21.82
CA PHE A 592 18.55 -4.68 21.23
C PHE A 592 19.22 -3.38 21.68
N SER A 593 19.55 -2.49 20.74
CA SER A 593 19.96 -1.12 21.03
C SER A 593 18.76 -0.26 21.46
N ASP A 594 18.99 0.92 22.03
CA ASP A 594 17.89 1.84 22.34
C ASP A 594 17.10 2.27 21.08
N ALA A 595 17.77 2.37 19.92
CA ALA A 595 17.10 2.63 18.64
C ALA A 595 16.19 1.47 18.21
N ASP A 596 16.56 0.21 18.49
CA ASP A 596 15.71 -0.95 18.23
C ASP A 596 14.50 -0.99 19.18
N LEU A 597 14.72 -0.62 20.45
CA LEU A 597 13.65 -0.51 21.44
C LEU A 597 12.69 0.65 21.12
N ASP A 598 13.18 1.79 20.64
CA ASP A 598 12.34 2.88 20.18
C ASP A 598 11.53 2.48 18.94
N LYS A 599 12.11 1.72 18.01
CA LYS A 599 11.37 1.12 16.89
C LYS A 599 10.27 0.15 17.36
N LEU A 600 10.56 -0.73 18.32
CA LEU A 600 9.60 -1.65 18.91
C LEU A 600 8.49 -0.92 19.68
N ARG A 601 8.84 0.12 20.45
CA ARG A 601 7.88 0.98 21.15
C ARG A 601 7.00 1.71 20.15
N GLN A 602 7.58 2.29 19.08
CA GLN A 602 6.82 2.98 18.04
C GLN A 602 5.85 2.02 17.34
N TYR A 603 6.26 0.83 16.91
CA TYR A 603 5.35 -0.16 16.32
C TYR A 603 4.13 -0.45 17.21
N VAL A 604 4.37 -0.65 18.52
CA VAL A 604 3.29 -0.94 19.47
C VAL A 604 2.40 0.28 19.72
N LEU A 605 2.97 1.46 19.95
CA LEU A 605 2.22 2.71 20.15
C LEU A 605 1.46 3.13 18.87
N GLN A 606 1.91 2.70 17.69
CA GLN A 606 1.19 2.85 16.43
C GLN A 606 0.03 1.83 16.28
N GLY A 607 -0.24 0.98 17.29
CA GLY A 607 -1.36 0.04 17.31
C GLY A 607 -1.00 -1.41 16.99
N GLY A 608 0.29 -1.74 16.83
CA GLY A 608 0.76 -3.12 16.79
C GLY A 608 0.79 -3.78 18.17
N THR A 609 0.95 -5.11 18.20
CA THR A 609 1.12 -5.90 19.43
C THR A 609 2.35 -6.81 19.32
N LEU A 610 3.15 -6.92 20.39
CA LEU A 610 4.24 -7.89 20.44
C LEU A 610 3.74 -9.27 20.90
N LEU A 611 4.31 -10.33 20.33
CA LEU A 611 4.27 -11.68 20.90
C LEU A 611 5.71 -12.14 21.13
N SER A 612 6.05 -12.54 22.36
CA SER A 612 7.28 -13.31 22.60
C SER A 612 7.00 -14.74 23.07
N VAL A 613 7.76 -15.69 22.53
CA VAL A 613 7.69 -17.11 22.89
C VAL A 613 9.09 -17.60 23.22
N THR A 614 9.28 -18.11 24.44
CA THR A 614 10.54 -18.73 24.85
C THR A 614 10.68 -20.10 24.19
N GLU A 615 11.74 -20.29 23.40
CA GLU A 615 12.05 -21.56 22.76
C GLU A 615 12.94 -22.44 23.65
N CYS A 616 12.76 -23.76 23.58
CA CYS A 616 13.62 -24.76 24.22
C CYS A 616 13.87 -24.58 25.74
N GLY A 617 13.00 -23.88 26.47
CA GLY A 617 13.19 -23.58 27.90
C GLY A 617 14.24 -22.48 28.17
N GLY A 618 14.49 -21.60 27.20
CA GLY A 618 15.45 -20.50 27.25
C GLY A 618 15.21 -19.45 28.33
N LEU A 619 15.53 -19.75 29.60
CA LEU A 619 15.40 -18.82 30.73
C LEU A 619 16.13 -17.49 30.52
N ALA A 620 17.20 -17.46 29.70
CA ALA A 620 17.90 -16.24 29.32
C ALA A 620 17.03 -15.31 28.43
N PHE A 621 16.39 -15.85 27.39
CA PHE A 621 15.40 -15.12 26.58
C PHE A 621 14.24 -14.65 27.45
N SER A 622 13.67 -15.57 28.23
CA SER A 622 12.56 -15.35 29.14
C SER A 622 12.81 -14.21 30.13
N LYS A 623 13.99 -14.15 30.75
CA LYS A 623 14.39 -13.03 31.62
C LYS A 623 14.54 -11.73 30.82
N ALA A 624 15.33 -11.76 29.74
CA ALA A 624 15.65 -10.58 28.97
C ALA A 624 14.41 -9.91 28.33
N MET A 625 13.41 -10.68 27.90
CA MET A 625 12.15 -10.11 27.42
C MET A 625 11.39 -9.36 28.52
N ARG A 626 11.47 -9.78 29.79
CA ARG A 626 10.88 -9.03 30.93
C ARG A 626 11.64 -7.74 31.21
N ASP A 627 12.95 -7.71 30.98
CA ASP A 627 13.76 -6.47 31.02
C ASP A 627 13.42 -5.52 29.84
N VAL A 628 13.23 -6.07 28.63
CA VAL A 628 12.77 -5.34 27.44
C VAL A 628 11.40 -4.69 27.69
N TYR A 629 10.42 -5.43 28.22
CA TYR A 629 9.09 -4.86 28.48
C TYR A 629 9.11 -3.71 29.49
N ARG A 630 9.94 -3.80 30.55
CA ARG A 630 10.14 -2.70 31.50
C ARG A 630 10.82 -1.46 30.88
N ARG A 631 11.67 -1.62 29.85
CA ARG A 631 12.26 -0.50 29.08
C ARG A 631 11.27 0.09 28.06
N LEU A 632 10.46 -0.74 27.42
CA LEU A 632 9.46 -0.30 26.44
C LEU A 632 8.29 0.45 27.12
N PHE A 633 7.80 -0.08 28.24
CA PHE A 633 6.56 0.35 28.90
C PHE A 633 6.75 0.45 30.43
N PRO A 634 7.59 1.39 30.93
CA PRO A 634 7.93 1.48 32.36
C PRO A 634 6.72 1.70 33.28
N GLN A 635 5.58 2.16 32.75
CA GLN A 635 4.33 2.38 33.46
C GLN A 635 3.38 1.16 33.48
N TYR A 636 3.71 0.04 32.80
CA TYR A 636 2.85 -1.15 32.71
C TYR A 636 3.64 -2.44 32.99
N GLU A 637 3.16 -3.23 33.96
CA GLU A 637 3.81 -4.49 34.35
C GLU A 637 3.42 -5.68 33.46
N LEU A 638 4.32 -6.67 33.36
CA LEU A 638 4.03 -7.96 32.74
C LEU A 638 3.35 -8.90 33.76
N THR A 639 2.03 -8.98 33.71
CA THR A 639 1.21 -9.79 34.64
C THR A 639 0.70 -11.08 33.99
N PRO A 640 0.36 -12.15 34.74
CA PRO A 640 -0.32 -13.31 34.18
C PRO A 640 -1.67 -12.93 33.55
N ALA A 641 -1.99 -13.47 32.38
CA ALA A 641 -3.30 -13.26 31.75
C ALA A 641 -4.41 -13.93 32.59
N PRO A 642 -5.46 -13.21 33.01
CA PRO A 642 -6.58 -13.77 33.78
C PRO A 642 -7.24 -14.98 33.11
N ALA A 643 -7.81 -15.89 33.90
CA ALA A 643 -8.38 -17.15 33.39
C ALA A 643 -9.58 -16.96 32.43
N ASP A 644 -10.28 -15.83 32.55
CA ASP A 644 -11.38 -15.38 31.69
C ASP A 644 -10.90 -14.51 30.50
N HIS A 645 -9.61 -14.16 30.44
CA HIS A 645 -9.07 -13.27 29.41
C HIS A 645 -9.33 -13.82 27.99
N PRO A 646 -9.76 -12.98 27.01
CA PRO A 646 -10.16 -13.44 25.68
C PRO A 646 -9.13 -14.30 24.92
N ILE A 647 -7.84 -14.23 25.26
CA ILE A 647 -6.81 -15.14 24.72
C ILE A 647 -7.15 -16.63 24.89
N TYR A 648 -7.96 -16.98 25.91
CA TYR A 648 -8.40 -18.35 26.18
C TYR A 648 -9.79 -18.70 25.62
N SER A 649 -10.49 -17.76 24.96
CA SER A 649 -11.92 -17.94 24.62
C SER A 649 -12.42 -17.20 23.37
N ALA A 650 -11.62 -16.36 22.70
CA ALA A 650 -12.08 -15.46 21.64
C ALA A 650 -12.60 -16.17 20.36
N TYR A 651 -12.12 -17.38 20.08
CA TYR A 651 -12.63 -18.24 19.01
C TYR A 651 -12.66 -19.71 19.43
N PHE A 652 -11.53 -20.21 19.95
CA PHE A 652 -11.40 -21.53 20.54
C PHE A 652 -11.36 -21.43 22.07
N LYS A 653 -11.98 -22.40 22.77
CA LYS A 653 -11.94 -22.49 24.23
C LYS A 653 -10.70 -23.26 24.69
N LEU A 654 -9.79 -22.57 25.38
CA LEU A 654 -8.55 -23.13 25.92
C LEU A 654 -8.65 -23.32 27.44
N SER A 655 -8.23 -24.48 27.93
CA SER A 655 -8.19 -24.79 29.37
C SER A 655 -6.93 -24.23 30.04
N GLY A 656 -6.75 -22.90 30.02
CA GLY A 656 -5.64 -22.20 30.67
C GLY A 656 -4.24 -22.51 30.11
N ARG A 657 -4.14 -23.12 28.92
CA ARG A 657 -2.88 -23.39 28.22
C ARG A 657 -2.92 -22.87 26.77
N PRO A 658 -1.83 -22.32 26.24
CA PRO A 658 -0.55 -22.07 26.91
C PRO A 658 -0.67 -20.91 27.90
N ALA A 659 0.07 -20.95 29.02
CA ALA A 659 -0.01 -19.89 30.02
C ALA A 659 0.61 -18.60 29.48
N PHE A 660 -0.20 -17.57 29.28
CA PHE A 660 0.25 -16.25 28.83
C PHE A 660 0.49 -15.30 30.00
N GLN A 661 1.48 -14.42 29.82
CA GLN A 661 1.58 -13.14 30.51
C GLN A 661 1.31 -12.00 29.51
N ILE A 662 0.85 -10.86 30.01
CA ILE A 662 0.45 -9.68 29.22
C ILE A 662 0.99 -8.38 29.82
N VAL A 663 1.35 -7.44 28.95
CA VAL A 663 1.53 -6.02 29.28
C VAL A 663 0.32 -5.29 28.71
N SER A 664 -0.42 -4.54 29.53
CA SER A 664 -1.68 -3.89 29.15
C SER A 664 -1.75 -2.46 29.66
N ASN A 665 -2.25 -1.56 28.80
CA ASN A 665 -2.57 -0.17 29.16
C ASN A 665 -4.04 -0.01 29.61
N ARG A 666 -4.69 -1.10 30.06
CA ARG A 666 -6.14 -1.25 30.30
C ARG A 666 -7.06 -1.09 29.07
N VAL A 667 -6.64 -0.39 28.02
CA VAL A 667 -7.35 -0.33 26.71
C VAL A 667 -7.17 -1.64 25.94
N ARG A 668 -5.93 -2.10 25.83
CA ARG A 668 -5.53 -3.27 25.05
C ARG A 668 -4.27 -3.94 25.62
N VAL A 669 -3.94 -5.10 25.05
CA VAL A 669 -2.65 -5.76 25.31
C VAL A 669 -1.60 -5.25 24.32
N LEU A 670 -0.55 -4.63 24.88
CA LEU A 670 0.62 -4.11 24.17
C LEU A 670 1.58 -5.23 23.79
N ALA A 671 1.74 -6.22 24.68
CA ALA A 671 2.58 -7.39 24.47
C ALA A 671 2.02 -8.63 25.16
N TYR A 672 2.11 -9.77 24.47
CA TYR A 672 1.93 -11.11 25.03
C TYR A 672 3.29 -11.80 25.18
N HIS A 673 3.45 -12.58 26.24
CA HIS A 673 4.62 -13.43 26.48
C HIS A 673 4.17 -14.83 26.91
N THR A 674 4.87 -15.88 26.50
CA THR A 674 4.70 -17.22 27.09
C THR A 674 6.00 -18.00 27.10
N ASP A 675 6.23 -18.72 28.21
CA ASP A 675 7.34 -19.66 28.38
C ASP A 675 7.02 -21.08 27.85
N VAL A 676 5.85 -21.27 27.25
CA VAL A 676 5.50 -22.51 26.54
C VAL A 676 6.02 -22.43 25.10
N ASP A 677 6.93 -23.33 24.71
CA ASP A 677 7.49 -23.41 23.35
C ASP A 677 6.40 -23.78 22.32
N LEU A 678 5.70 -22.75 21.80
CA LEU A 678 4.71 -22.89 20.72
C LEU A 678 5.40 -23.14 19.37
N ALA A 679 6.61 -22.60 19.22
CA ALA A 679 7.39 -22.67 17.99
C ALA A 679 7.76 -24.12 17.64
N LEU A 680 8.04 -24.96 18.64
CA LEU A 680 8.17 -26.43 18.52
C LEU A 680 6.91 -27.09 17.92
N ALA A 681 5.74 -26.75 18.45
CA ALA A 681 4.47 -27.34 18.04
C ALA A 681 4.12 -26.93 16.60
N TRP A 682 4.39 -25.69 16.23
CA TRP A 682 4.24 -25.17 14.87
C TRP A 682 5.26 -25.79 13.91
N GLN A 683 6.57 -25.70 14.19
CA GLN A 683 7.67 -26.23 13.36
C GLN A 683 7.54 -27.72 13.01
N SER A 684 6.90 -28.51 13.87
CA SER A 684 6.65 -29.95 13.65
C SER A 684 5.17 -30.29 13.41
N TYR A 685 4.35 -29.30 13.02
CA TYR A 685 2.95 -29.43 12.60
C TYR A 685 2.06 -30.28 13.54
N ARG A 686 2.25 -30.16 14.85
CA ARG A 686 1.64 -31.03 15.89
C ARG A 686 0.17 -30.69 16.19
N THR A 687 -0.63 -30.48 15.14
CA THR A 687 -2.02 -30.02 15.19
C THR A 687 -2.95 -30.95 15.97
N ALA A 688 -2.67 -32.25 16.04
CA ALA A 688 -3.44 -33.22 16.83
C ALA A 688 -3.09 -33.21 18.33
N VAL A 689 -1.80 -33.26 18.68
CA VAL A 689 -1.34 -33.49 20.08
C VAL A 689 -0.98 -32.21 20.84
N GLN A 690 -0.69 -31.12 20.14
CA GLN A 690 -0.43 -29.80 20.72
C GLN A 690 -1.35 -28.74 20.09
N ARG A 691 -2.60 -29.14 19.79
CA ARG A 691 -3.68 -28.33 19.19
C ARG A 691 -3.81 -26.93 19.83
N TYR A 692 -3.69 -26.86 21.16
CA TYR A 692 -3.72 -25.62 21.94
C TYR A 692 -2.75 -24.53 21.44
N ALA A 693 -1.59 -24.89 20.87
CA ALA A 693 -0.60 -23.93 20.40
C ALA A 693 -1.05 -23.24 19.09
N PHE A 694 -1.84 -23.94 18.27
CA PHE A 694 -2.43 -23.40 17.04
C PHE A 694 -3.69 -22.58 17.37
N GLU A 695 -4.55 -23.11 18.23
CA GLU A 695 -5.76 -22.43 18.70
C GLU A 695 -5.46 -21.14 19.50
N ALA A 696 -4.37 -21.11 20.27
CA ALA A 696 -3.90 -19.90 20.94
C ALA A 696 -3.45 -18.80 19.97
N ALA A 697 -2.77 -19.16 18.87
CA ALA A 697 -2.41 -18.20 17.83
C ALA A 697 -3.63 -17.65 17.07
N ALA A 698 -4.65 -18.49 16.85
CA ALA A 698 -5.94 -18.05 16.32
C ALA A 698 -6.67 -17.09 17.28
N ASN A 699 -6.77 -17.44 18.57
CA ASN A 699 -7.35 -16.55 19.58
C ASN A 699 -6.59 -15.22 19.67
N LEU A 700 -5.26 -15.25 19.66
CA LEU A 700 -4.41 -14.06 19.67
C LEU A 700 -4.71 -13.14 18.48
N ALA A 701 -4.78 -13.71 17.27
CA ALA A 701 -5.13 -12.96 16.06
C ALA A 701 -6.53 -12.33 16.18
N VAL A 702 -7.54 -13.07 16.65
CA VAL A 702 -8.89 -12.54 16.91
C VAL A 702 -8.88 -11.45 17.99
N CYS A 703 -8.07 -11.57 19.05
CA CYS A 703 -7.89 -10.54 20.07
C CYS A 703 -7.40 -9.22 19.47
N VAL A 704 -6.36 -9.24 18.61
CA VAL A 704 -5.76 -8.00 18.07
C VAL A 704 -6.46 -7.45 16.82
N SER A 705 -7.00 -8.30 15.94
CA SER A 705 -7.62 -7.87 14.67
C SER A 705 -9.15 -7.90 14.65
N GLY A 706 -9.79 -8.32 15.73
CA GLY A 706 -11.25 -8.42 15.82
C GLY A 706 -11.83 -9.69 15.21
N THR A 707 -11.36 -10.07 14.01
CA THR A 707 -11.58 -11.40 13.40
C THR A 707 -10.39 -11.77 12.49
N ILE A 708 -10.20 -13.06 12.19
CA ILE A 708 -9.24 -13.51 11.15
C ILE A 708 -9.60 -12.89 9.78
N GLY A 709 -10.89 -12.68 9.51
CA GLY A 709 -11.37 -12.03 8.28
C GLY A 709 -10.99 -10.55 8.16
N SER A 710 -10.62 -9.90 9.27
CA SER A 710 -10.22 -8.49 9.35
C SER A 710 -8.73 -8.24 9.13
N LEU A 711 -7.91 -9.29 8.96
CA LEU A 711 -6.47 -9.15 8.72
C LEU A 711 -6.21 -8.35 7.42
N ARG A 712 -5.32 -7.36 7.50
CA ARG A 712 -5.00 -6.43 6.41
C ARG A 712 -4.20 -7.12 5.28
N PRO A 713 -4.38 -6.70 4.02
CA PRO A 713 -3.48 -7.06 2.93
C PRO A 713 -2.02 -6.66 3.18
N ARG A 714 -1.07 -7.37 2.55
CA ARG A 714 0.33 -6.94 2.51
C ARG A 714 0.46 -5.58 1.81
N GLY A 715 1.20 -4.64 2.40
CA GLY A 715 1.35 -3.27 1.91
C GLY A 715 0.23 -2.32 2.31
N ALA A 716 -0.81 -2.78 3.02
CA ALA A 716 -1.86 -1.92 3.59
C ALA A 716 -1.56 -1.60 5.06
N SER A 717 -1.13 -0.37 5.32
CA SER A 717 -0.99 0.18 6.68
C SER A 717 -2.28 0.91 7.10
N HIS A 718 -2.63 0.81 8.38
CA HIS A 718 -3.67 1.65 9.00
C HIS A 718 -3.14 3.04 9.39
N TRP A 719 -1.83 3.26 9.35
CA TRP A 719 -1.22 4.58 9.49
C TRP A 719 -1.20 5.32 8.15
N PRO A 720 -1.57 6.61 8.12
CA PRO A 720 -1.56 7.41 6.90
C PRO A 720 -0.13 7.57 6.36
N GLN A 721 -0.01 7.59 5.03
CA GLN A 721 1.23 7.97 4.38
C GLN A 721 1.50 9.47 4.57
N PRO A 722 2.77 9.92 4.58
CA PRO A 722 3.11 11.35 4.60
C PRO A 722 2.42 12.10 3.45
N ALA A 723 1.53 13.02 3.80
CA ALA A 723 0.84 13.89 2.85
C ALA A 723 1.62 15.21 2.64
N PRO A 724 1.40 15.93 1.52
CA PRO A 724 1.84 17.31 1.40
C PRO A 724 1.31 18.18 2.56
N PRO A 725 2.04 19.23 2.98
CA PRO A 725 1.58 20.10 4.08
C PRO A 725 0.18 20.66 3.82
N PRO A 726 -0.76 20.53 4.78
CA PRO A 726 -2.11 21.05 4.63
C PRO A 726 -2.13 22.58 4.61
N SER A 727 -3.15 23.16 3.98
CA SER A 727 -3.24 24.60 3.73
C SER A 727 -4.25 25.30 4.65
N GLY A 728 -4.00 26.59 4.91
CA GLY A 728 -4.86 27.43 5.75
C GLY A 728 -4.50 27.40 7.24
N ALA A 729 -5.31 28.08 8.06
CA ALA A 729 -5.06 28.19 9.49
C ALA A 729 -5.30 26.86 10.23
N PRO A 730 -4.40 26.47 11.17
CA PRO A 730 -4.56 25.25 11.96
C PRO A 730 -5.79 25.33 12.88
N ILE A 731 -6.52 24.23 13.00
CA ILE A 731 -7.46 24.04 14.11
C ILE A 731 -6.64 23.53 15.30
N ARG A 732 -6.74 24.19 16.46
CA ARG A 732 -5.98 23.83 17.67
C ARG A 732 -6.82 22.98 18.62
N LEU A 733 -6.30 21.79 18.93
CA LEU A 733 -6.88 20.77 19.82
C LEU A 733 -5.91 20.55 20.98
N VAL A 734 -6.40 20.64 22.23
CA VAL A 734 -5.59 20.26 23.40
C VAL A 734 -6.09 18.99 24.06
N ARG A 735 -5.15 18.10 24.36
CA ARG A 735 -5.35 16.93 25.22
C ARG A 735 -5.21 17.37 26.68
N LEU A 736 -6.13 16.94 27.55
CA LEU A 736 -6.16 17.36 28.95
C LEU A 736 -5.52 16.30 29.87
N ALA A 737 -4.68 16.76 30.79
CA ALA A 737 -4.13 15.96 31.87
C ALA A 737 -5.07 16.00 33.08
N HIS A 738 -5.24 14.86 33.74
CA HIS A 738 -5.93 14.75 35.04
C HIS A 738 -5.24 13.69 35.91
N ALA A 739 -5.61 13.60 37.19
CA ALA A 739 -4.97 12.73 38.19
C ALA A 739 -5.15 11.20 37.97
N GLY A 740 -5.74 10.79 36.84
CA GLY A 740 -5.91 9.39 36.43
C GLY A 740 -5.09 9.06 35.17
N ALA A 741 -5.33 7.88 34.60
CA ALA A 741 -4.66 7.43 33.38
C ALA A 741 -5.22 8.17 32.14
N HIS A 742 -4.69 9.37 31.89
CA HIS A 742 -5.17 10.32 30.86
C HIS A 742 -4.46 10.20 29.49
N ASP A 743 -3.41 9.37 29.40
CA ASP A 743 -2.70 9.10 28.15
C ASP A 743 -2.38 7.60 27.93
N PRO A 744 -3.38 6.76 27.60
CA PRO A 744 -3.15 5.34 27.33
C PRO A 744 -2.64 5.04 25.91
N GLU A 745 -2.92 5.91 24.93
CA GLU A 745 -2.57 5.73 23.51
C GLU A 745 -2.00 7.05 22.93
N PRO A 746 -0.77 7.44 23.27
CA PRO A 746 -0.23 8.78 22.96
C PRO A 746 -0.23 9.13 21.47
N LEU A 747 -0.04 8.15 20.59
CA LEU A 747 -0.02 8.36 19.13
C LEU A 747 -1.42 8.37 18.47
N ALA A 748 -2.50 8.15 19.23
CA ALA A 748 -3.87 8.21 18.71
C ALA A 748 -4.18 9.57 18.08
N TYR A 749 -3.75 10.66 18.73
CA TYR A 749 -3.98 12.02 18.25
C TYR A 749 -3.00 12.45 17.14
N GLU A 750 -1.80 11.86 17.08
CA GLU A 750 -0.87 12.05 15.95
C GLU A 750 -1.45 11.44 14.67
N ARG A 751 -1.94 10.19 14.75
CA ARG A 751 -2.64 9.52 13.64
C ARG A 751 -3.89 10.28 13.22
N LEU A 752 -4.68 10.77 14.18
CA LEU A 752 -5.84 11.64 13.92
C LEU A 752 -5.44 12.90 13.15
N ALA A 753 -4.37 13.61 13.55
CA ALA A 753 -3.92 14.82 12.87
C ALA A 753 -3.47 14.56 11.43
N ALA A 754 -2.74 13.47 11.19
CA ALA A 754 -2.30 13.07 9.85
C ALA A 754 -3.47 12.61 8.94
N LEU A 755 -4.45 11.89 9.50
CA LEU A 755 -5.70 11.56 8.78
C LEU A 755 -6.55 12.81 8.51
N PHE A 756 -6.65 13.72 9.46
CA PHE A 756 -7.40 14.97 9.33
C PHE A 756 -6.81 15.86 8.23
N ALA A 757 -5.49 16.04 8.22
CA ALA A 757 -4.76 16.77 7.18
C ALA A 757 -4.95 16.16 5.79
N SER A 758 -4.76 14.83 5.67
CA SER A 758 -4.84 14.15 4.37
C SER A 758 -6.25 14.06 3.78
N GLN A 759 -7.31 14.05 4.61
CA GLN A 759 -8.70 13.98 4.12
C GLN A 759 -9.38 15.35 3.97
N THR A 760 -9.10 16.31 4.86
CA THR A 760 -9.76 17.64 4.85
C THR A 760 -8.93 18.73 4.16
N GLY A 761 -7.62 18.51 3.99
CA GLY A 761 -6.67 19.51 3.49
C GLY A 761 -6.29 20.59 4.52
N ARG A 762 -6.82 20.56 5.75
CA ARG A 762 -6.60 21.56 6.81
C ARG A 762 -5.64 21.03 7.89
N PRO A 763 -4.80 21.87 8.53
CA PRO A 763 -3.94 21.42 9.62
C PRO A 763 -4.74 21.21 10.91
N LEU A 764 -4.36 20.16 11.66
CA LEU A 764 -4.76 19.96 13.05
C LEU A 764 -3.52 20.11 13.94
N ASP A 765 -3.49 21.15 14.76
CA ASP A 765 -2.46 21.42 15.76
C ASP A 765 -2.88 20.75 17.07
N VAL A 766 -2.25 19.62 17.40
CA VAL A 766 -2.50 18.85 18.63
C VAL A 766 -1.41 19.19 19.65
N ALA A 767 -1.81 19.63 20.85
CA ALA A 767 -0.90 19.86 21.96
C ALA A 767 -1.36 19.17 23.25
N GLY A 768 -0.43 18.93 24.17
CA GLY A 768 -0.69 18.33 25.48
C GLY A 768 -0.17 16.89 25.64
N PRO A 769 -0.44 16.23 26.79
CA PRO A 769 -1.37 16.63 27.84
C PRO A 769 -1.09 18.01 28.48
N VAL A 770 -2.15 18.81 28.68
CA VAL A 770 -2.13 20.14 29.31
C VAL A 770 -2.96 20.10 30.59
N ALA A 771 -2.48 20.68 31.68
CA ALA A 771 -3.27 20.82 32.91
C ALA A 771 -4.54 21.65 32.66
N ILE A 772 -5.66 21.25 33.27
CA ILE A 772 -6.99 21.82 32.99
C ILE A 772 -7.06 23.31 33.36
N ASP A 773 -6.36 23.72 34.42
CA ASP A 773 -6.24 25.13 34.83
C ASP A 773 -5.51 26.03 33.80
N LYS A 774 -4.82 25.45 32.81
CA LYS A 774 -4.17 26.18 31.69
C LYS A 774 -5.00 26.14 30.40
N LEU A 775 -6.21 25.59 30.42
CA LEU A 775 -7.04 25.42 29.22
C LEU A 775 -7.37 26.76 28.52
N GLU A 776 -7.65 27.82 29.26
CA GLU A 776 -7.93 29.15 28.69
C GLU A 776 -6.74 29.67 27.85
N SER A 777 -5.54 29.67 28.44
CA SER A 777 -4.31 30.19 27.80
C SER A 777 -3.91 29.40 26.55
N SER A 778 -4.37 28.15 26.42
CA SER A 778 -4.14 27.30 25.25
C SER A 778 -4.73 27.84 23.94
N ARG A 779 -5.77 28.69 24.03
CA ARG A 779 -6.58 29.23 22.92
C ARG A 779 -7.28 28.17 22.02
N ALA A 780 -7.27 26.89 22.40
CA ALA A 780 -7.82 25.78 21.61
C ALA A 780 -9.30 25.94 21.21
N ALA A 781 -9.70 25.33 20.10
CA ALA A 781 -11.12 25.22 19.70
C ALA A 781 -11.79 23.98 20.35
N LEU A 782 -11.03 22.89 20.46
CA LEU A 782 -11.45 21.62 21.06
C LEU A 782 -10.50 21.26 22.21
N ALA A 783 -11.07 20.85 23.35
CA ALA A 783 -10.36 20.18 24.42
C ALA A 783 -10.79 18.70 24.47
N ALA A 784 -9.86 17.79 24.68
CA ALA A 784 -10.11 16.35 24.73
C ALA A 784 -9.65 15.77 26.08
N LEU A 785 -10.59 15.17 26.82
CA LEU A 785 -10.39 14.59 28.14
C LEU A 785 -10.68 13.08 28.06
N THR A 786 -9.63 12.32 27.77
CA THR A 786 -9.65 10.85 27.71
C THR A 786 -9.25 10.28 29.06
N GLY A 787 -9.83 9.14 29.48
CA GLY A 787 -9.28 8.42 30.62
C GLY A 787 -9.83 7.03 30.88
N ILE A 788 -9.31 6.43 31.95
CA ILE A 788 -9.57 5.06 32.42
C ILE A 788 -9.60 5.06 33.95
N GLY A 789 -10.54 4.32 34.56
CA GLY A 789 -10.79 4.38 36.00
C GLY A 789 -11.57 5.64 36.41
N PRO A 790 -11.96 5.78 37.69
CA PRO A 790 -12.82 6.87 38.12
C PRO A 790 -12.16 8.25 37.90
N LEU A 791 -12.79 9.09 37.06
CA LEU A 791 -12.41 10.49 36.85
C LEU A 791 -12.59 11.28 38.15
N LYS A 792 -11.59 12.09 38.47
CA LYS A 792 -11.62 13.05 39.58
C LYS A 792 -11.18 14.40 39.07
N LEU A 793 -12.05 15.40 39.22
CA LEU A 793 -11.79 16.80 38.88
C LEU A 793 -12.00 17.66 40.13
N SER A 794 -11.02 18.50 40.45
CA SER A 794 -11.10 19.48 41.53
C SER A 794 -12.06 20.64 41.19
N PRO A 795 -12.47 21.47 42.17
CA PRO A 795 -13.31 22.64 41.88
C PRO A 795 -12.70 23.58 40.82
N PRO A 796 -11.39 23.93 40.85
CA PRO A 796 -10.76 24.70 39.78
C PRO A 796 -10.78 24.02 38.40
N ASP A 797 -10.62 22.69 38.32
CA ASP A 797 -10.70 21.98 37.04
C ASP A 797 -12.11 22.11 36.43
N ARG A 798 -13.14 21.96 37.27
CA ARG A 798 -14.55 22.08 36.88
C ARG A 798 -14.88 23.50 36.43
N GLU A 799 -14.38 24.50 37.15
CA GLU A 799 -14.53 25.92 36.80
C GLU A 799 -13.87 26.24 35.46
N ALA A 800 -12.61 25.83 35.26
CA ALA A 800 -11.86 26.07 34.02
C ALA A 800 -12.50 25.38 32.79
N LEU A 801 -13.01 24.15 32.93
CA LEU A 801 -13.79 23.48 31.88
C LEU A 801 -15.08 24.23 31.54
N THR A 802 -15.80 24.71 32.57
CA THR A 802 -17.07 25.43 32.39
C THR A 802 -16.84 26.78 31.73
N ALA A 803 -15.82 27.53 32.17
CA ALA A 803 -15.40 28.79 31.56
C ALA A 803 -15.01 28.62 30.09
N PHE A 804 -14.21 27.59 29.76
CA PHE A 804 -13.83 27.27 28.38
C PHE A 804 -15.04 26.94 27.49
N VAL A 805 -16.01 26.16 28.00
CA VAL A 805 -17.26 25.82 27.28
C VAL A 805 -18.12 27.06 27.05
N ASN A 806 -18.26 27.93 28.06
CA ASN A 806 -19.00 29.18 27.95
C ASN A 806 -18.34 30.16 26.94
N ALA A 807 -17.01 30.22 26.91
CA ALA A 807 -16.21 31.03 25.98
C ALA A 807 -16.11 30.46 24.54
N GLY A 808 -17.12 29.71 24.09
CA GLY A 808 -17.20 29.13 22.74
C GLY A 808 -16.33 27.89 22.50
N GLY A 809 -15.59 27.41 23.49
CA GLY A 809 -14.82 26.17 23.42
C GLY A 809 -15.70 24.93 23.32
N THR A 810 -15.18 23.85 22.76
CA THR A 810 -15.87 22.56 22.68
C THR A 810 -15.09 21.50 23.46
N LEU A 811 -15.78 20.71 24.29
CA LEU A 811 -15.17 19.66 25.10
C LEU A 811 -15.57 18.28 24.58
N LEU A 812 -14.60 17.39 24.38
CA LEU A 812 -14.79 15.97 24.07
C LEU A 812 -14.30 15.14 25.26
N ILE A 813 -15.13 14.25 25.78
CA ILE A 813 -14.78 13.30 26.85
C ILE A 813 -14.94 11.87 26.31
N ASP A 814 -13.92 11.04 26.50
CA ASP A 814 -13.83 9.67 25.96
C ASP A 814 -13.40 8.65 27.03
N ALA A 815 -14.18 7.59 27.18
CA ALA A 815 -13.85 6.45 28.05
C ALA A 815 -12.98 5.45 27.28
N ALA A 816 -11.65 5.57 27.39
CA ALA A 816 -10.73 4.74 26.63
C ALA A 816 -10.90 3.25 26.96
N GLY A 817 -10.89 2.41 25.93
CA GLY A 817 -11.23 0.98 26.02
C GLY A 817 -12.71 0.67 26.26
N GLY A 818 -13.55 1.68 26.53
CA GLY A 818 -14.92 1.55 27.03
C GLY A 818 -14.98 1.40 28.55
N ASP A 819 -14.03 2.01 29.28
CA ASP A 819 -13.90 1.86 30.74
C ASP A 819 -15.14 2.38 31.49
N ALA A 820 -15.86 1.46 32.13
CA ALA A 820 -17.15 1.74 32.75
C ALA A 820 -17.05 2.64 34.00
N GLU A 821 -15.92 2.60 34.73
CA GLU A 821 -15.68 3.44 35.91
C GLU A 821 -15.48 4.90 35.49
N PHE A 822 -14.66 5.13 34.47
CA PHE A 822 -14.48 6.45 33.86
C PHE A 822 -15.80 6.96 33.29
N ALA A 823 -16.50 6.15 32.51
CA ALA A 823 -17.77 6.54 31.90
C ALA A 823 -18.86 6.88 32.93
N ALA A 824 -18.94 6.17 34.07
CA ALA A 824 -19.90 6.47 35.14
C ALA A 824 -19.54 7.75 35.91
N SER A 825 -18.27 7.93 36.26
CA SER A 825 -17.78 9.09 37.02
C SER A 825 -17.79 10.38 36.20
N ALA A 826 -17.40 10.33 34.93
CA ALA A 826 -17.50 11.46 34.01
C ALA A 826 -18.97 11.89 33.77
N GLU A 827 -19.88 10.92 33.61
CA GLU A 827 -21.32 11.19 33.48
C GLU A 827 -21.90 11.89 34.73
N ALA A 828 -21.50 11.45 35.93
CA ALA A 828 -21.90 12.11 37.18
C ALA A 828 -21.35 13.54 37.30
N ILE A 829 -20.05 13.74 37.03
CA ILE A 829 -19.41 15.06 37.10
C ILE A 829 -20.01 16.04 36.08
N LEU A 830 -20.34 15.58 34.87
CA LEU A 830 -21.02 16.41 33.87
C LEU A 830 -22.42 16.85 34.31
N LEU A 831 -23.19 15.95 34.93
CA LEU A 831 -24.52 16.27 35.48
C LEU A 831 -24.45 17.18 36.71
N GLU A 832 -23.35 17.16 37.46
CA GLU A 832 -23.07 18.09 38.54
C GLU A 832 -22.70 19.50 38.00
N MET A 833 -21.82 19.57 37.00
CA MET A 833 -21.35 20.83 36.41
C MET A 833 -22.41 21.58 35.59
N PHE A 834 -23.20 20.85 34.79
CA PHE A 834 -24.17 21.44 33.84
C PHE A 834 -25.63 21.18 34.23
N GLY A 835 -25.87 20.58 35.39
CA GLY A 835 -27.20 20.33 35.97
C GLY A 835 -27.85 19.01 35.54
N PRO A 836 -28.82 18.50 36.33
CA PRO A 836 -29.49 17.24 36.04
C PRO A 836 -30.32 17.31 34.76
N ARG A 837 -30.20 16.28 33.90
CA ARG A 837 -30.82 16.17 32.54
C ARG A 837 -30.21 17.08 31.46
N SER A 838 -29.04 17.67 31.70
CA SER A 838 -28.25 18.41 30.70
C SER A 838 -27.68 17.49 29.61
N LEU A 839 -27.08 16.38 30.02
CA LEU A 839 -26.48 15.37 29.15
C LEU A 839 -27.56 14.48 28.52
N ARG A 840 -27.60 14.43 27.17
CA ARG A 840 -28.60 13.67 26.39
C ARG A 840 -27.94 12.93 25.22
N LEU A 841 -28.61 11.92 24.67
CA LEU A 841 -28.19 11.32 23.40
C LEU A 841 -28.18 12.41 22.31
N HIS A 842 -27.12 12.49 21.51
CA HIS A 842 -26.98 13.52 20.49
C HIS A 842 -27.94 13.28 19.32
N ALA A 843 -28.55 14.36 18.80
CA ALA A 843 -29.56 14.25 17.74
C ALA A 843 -28.92 13.92 16.39
N ARG A 844 -29.39 12.85 15.72
CA ARG A 844 -28.84 12.40 14.42
C ARG A 844 -28.97 13.42 13.30
N SER A 845 -29.91 14.36 13.42
CA SER A 845 -30.15 15.46 12.49
C SER A 845 -29.28 16.70 12.75
N ALA A 846 -28.54 16.74 13.85
CA ALA A 846 -27.73 17.89 14.25
C ALA A 846 -26.27 17.79 13.78
N PRO A 847 -25.56 18.92 13.65
CA PRO A 847 -24.09 18.94 13.68
C PRO A 847 -23.60 18.43 15.04
N PRO A 848 -22.53 17.62 15.10
CA PRO A 848 -21.59 17.30 14.02
C PRO A 848 -21.97 16.10 13.12
N LEU A 849 -23.06 15.37 13.41
CA LEU A 849 -23.38 14.14 12.66
C LEU A 849 -23.90 14.40 11.23
N LYS A 850 -24.70 15.46 11.02
CA LYS A 850 -25.15 15.91 9.69
C LYS A 850 -24.37 17.11 9.15
N LEU A 851 -23.04 17.10 9.33
CA LEU A 851 -22.15 18.11 8.76
C LEU A 851 -22.02 17.94 7.23
N ASP A 852 -22.18 19.03 6.47
CA ASP A 852 -22.12 19.02 5.01
C ASP A 852 -20.80 18.46 4.46
N GLY A 853 -20.91 17.59 3.46
CA GLY A 853 -19.77 16.87 2.87
C GLY A 853 -19.14 15.78 3.75
N TYR A 854 -19.56 15.65 5.02
CA TYR A 854 -18.97 14.73 6.00
C TYR A 854 -20.01 13.95 6.83
N ALA A 855 -21.27 13.90 6.39
CA ALA A 855 -22.37 13.33 7.15
C ALA A 855 -22.17 11.85 7.53
N ILE A 856 -22.45 11.51 8.79
CA ILE A 856 -22.30 10.16 9.36
C ILE A 856 -23.69 9.54 9.49
N GLU A 857 -24.05 8.65 8.58
CA GLU A 857 -25.37 8.00 8.57
C GLU A 857 -25.39 6.67 9.32
N ASN A 858 -24.26 5.95 9.29
CA ASN A 858 -24.05 4.69 9.99
C ASN A 858 -22.65 4.68 10.60
N VAL A 859 -22.47 3.93 11.68
CA VAL A 859 -21.17 3.64 12.31
C VAL A 859 -20.96 2.14 12.46
N ALA A 860 -19.69 1.73 12.41
CA ALA A 860 -19.27 0.40 12.80
C ALA A 860 -18.75 0.39 14.24
N TYR A 861 -18.94 -0.73 14.93
CA TYR A 861 -18.56 -0.98 16.31
C TYR A 861 -17.58 -2.16 16.41
N THR A 862 -16.72 -2.19 17.44
CA THR A 862 -15.84 -3.33 17.73
C THR A 862 -16.64 -4.62 17.98
N HIS A 863 -15.98 -5.78 18.06
CA HIS A 863 -16.69 -7.04 18.32
C HIS A 863 -17.39 -7.03 19.69
N ARG A 864 -16.71 -6.57 20.75
CA ARG A 864 -17.28 -6.46 22.10
C ARG A 864 -18.45 -5.48 22.17
N ALA A 865 -18.31 -4.31 21.55
CA ALA A 865 -19.39 -3.33 21.46
C ALA A 865 -20.61 -3.91 20.72
N ARG A 866 -20.42 -4.57 19.57
CA ARG A 866 -21.52 -5.28 18.88
C ARG A 866 -22.13 -6.41 19.71
N LYS A 867 -21.35 -7.12 20.52
CA LYS A 867 -21.88 -8.16 21.42
C LYS A 867 -22.73 -7.57 22.56
N ARG A 868 -22.44 -6.34 23.02
CA ARG A 868 -23.22 -5.60 24.03
C ARG A 868 -24.44 -4.87 23.44
N LEU A 869 -24.28 -4.25 22.28
CA LEU A 869 -25.27 -3.37 21.65
C LEU A 869 -26.17 -4.08 20.62
N GLY A 870 -25.79 -5.28 20.16
CA GLY A 870 -26.47 -5.97 19.07
C GLY A 870 -26.28 -5.27 17.72
N ASN A 871 -27.38 -5.05 17.01
CA ASN A 871 -27.39 -4.52 15.63
C ASN A 871 -27.44 -2.98 15.54
N VAL A 872 -27.09 -2.25 16.59
CA VAL A 872 -26.99 -0.78 16.56
C VAL A 872 -25.92 -0.35 15.55
N ARG A 873 -26.28 0.59 14.67
CA ARG A 873 -25.41 1.20 13.64
C ARG A 873 -25.35 2.73 13.77
N GLU A 874 -25.76 3.26 14.91
CA GLU A 874 -26.01 4.68 15.12
C GLU A 874 -25.04 5.20 16.20
N PRO A 875 -24.48 6.42 16.07
CA PRO A 875 -23.63 6.97 17.14
C PRO A 875 -24.42 7.10 18.45
N LEU A 876 -23.93 6.43 19.51
CA LEU A 876 -24.42 6.57 20.88
C LEU A 876 -23.79 7.76 21.64
N LEU A 877 -23.10 8.64 20.90
CA LEU A 877 -22.50 9.88 21.38
C LEU A 877 -23.55 10.73 22.11
N ARG A 878 -23.19 11.22 23.30
CA ARG A 878 -24.04 12.13 24.07
C ARG A 878 -23.51 13.57 23.97
N SER A 879 -24.39 14.54 24.18
CA SER A 879 -24.02 15.95 24.19
C SER A 879 -24.76 16.77 25.24
N ILE A 880 -24.16 17.88 25.63
CA ILE A 880 -24.77 18.96 26.42
C ILE A 880 -24.87 20.21 25.54
N ILE A 881 -26.02 20.87 25.56
CA ILE A 881 -26.25 22.16 24.88
C ILE A 881 -25.89 23.29 25.85
N VAL A 882 -25.07 24.23 25.40
CA VAL A 882 -24.73 25.48 26.11
C VAL A 882 -24.70 26.60 25.09
N ASN A 883 -25.40 27.71 25.36
CA ASN A 883 -25.57 28.83 24.42
C ASN A 883 -26.08 28.33 23.04
N ASP A 884 -27.17 27.57 23.06
CA ASP A 884 -27.90 26.97 21.93
C ASP A 884 -27.10 26.07 20.95
N ARG A 885 -25.83 25.79 21.24
CA ARG A 885 -24.97 24.86 20.49
C ARG A 885 -24.60 23.62 21.32
N PRO A 886 -24.36 22.44 20.70
CA PRO A 886 -23.78 21.30 21.40
C PRO A 886 -22.31 21.58 21.72
N ALA A 887 -22.00 21.80 23.00
CA ALA A 887 -20.72 22.34 23.46
C ALA A 887 -19.86 21.32 24.22
N VAL A 888 -20.48 20.30 24.81
CA VAL A 888 -19.79 19.13 25.36
C VAL A 888 -20.28 17.90 24.61
N PHE A 889 -19.34 17.03 24.22
CA PHE A 889 -19.57 15.71 23.65
C PHE A 889 -18.97 14.65 24.58
N PHE A 890 -19.70 13.57 24.82
CA PHE A 890 -19.29 12.50 25.72
C PHE A 890 -19.54 11.13 25.08
N SER A 891 -18.51 10.30 25.04
CA SER A 891 -18.56 8.93 24.55
C SER A 891 -18.34 7.93 25.70
N ARG A 892 -19.26 6.97 25.83
CA ARG A 892 -19.11 5.83 26.75
C ARG A 892 -18.40 4.65 26.07
N GLU A 893 -18.60 4.53 24.77
CA GLU A 893 -17.89 3.65 23.84
C GLU A 893 -16.56 4.29 23.41
N ASP A 894 -15.45 3.54 23.44
CA ASP A 894 -14.11 4.05 23.09
C ASP A 894 -14.06 4.71 21.70
N LEU A 895 -13.43 5.89 21.66
CA LEU A 895 -12.89 6.52 20.46
C LEU A 895 -11.36 6.36 20.39
N THR A 896 -10.65 6.37 21.52
CA THR A 896 -9.18 6.45 21.58
C THR A 896 -8.44 5.27 20.93
N ALA A 897 -8.86 4.02 21.16
CA ALA A 897 -8.29 2.84 20.48
C ALA A 897 -8.68 2.81 18.99
N GLY A 898 -9.87 3.30 18.66
CA GLY A 898 -10.27 3.56 17.28
C GLY A 898 -9.36 4.58 16.58
N LEU A 899 -8.99 5.66 17.27
CA LEU A 899 -8.12 6.72 16.76
C LEU A 899 -6.68 6.25 16.51
N VAL A 900 -6.09 5.39 17.34
CA VAL A 900 -4.79 4.75 17.03
C VAL A 900 -4.90 3.67 15.93
N GLY A 901 -6.11 3.21 15.66
CA GLY A 901 -6.44 2.31 14.55
C GLY A 901 -6.36 0.82 14.89
N TYR A 902 -6.75 0.47 16.12
CA TYR A 902 -6.67 -0.89 16.66
C TYR A 902 -8.05 -1.60 16.60
N PRO A 903 -8.34 -2.47 15.61
CA PRO A 903 -9.68 -2.99 15.31
C PRO A 903 -10.05 -4.22 16.18
N SER A 904 -9.66 -4.19 17.45
CA SER A 904 -9.66 -5.37 18.34
C SER A 904 -11.04 -5.89 18.71
N SER A 905 -11.09 -7.17 19.11
CA SER A 905 -12.29 -7.77 19.68
C SER A 905 -12.49 -7.48 21.17
N THR A 906 -11.48 -6.96 21.88
CA THR A 906 -11.51 -6.80 23.35
C THR A 906 -11.88 -5.40 23.83
N VAL A 907 -11.70 -4.37 22.99
CA VAL A 907 -12.12 -2.97 23.23
C VAL A 907 -13.64 -2.84 23.09
N ASP A 908 -14.30 -2.09 23.96
CA ASP A 908 -15.73 -1.77 23.85
C ASP A 908 -15.92 -0.35 23.27
N GLY A 909 -15.91 -0.24 21.94
CA GLY A 909 -15.83 1.05 21.24
C GLY A 909 -16.26 1.05 19.79
N TYR A 910 -16.07 2.20 19.14
CA TYR A 910 -16.27 2.36 17.69
C TYR A 910 -15.17 1.65 16.90
N ALA A 911 -15.47 1.24 15.68
CA ALA A 911 -14.44 0.79 14.74
C ALA A 911 -13.54 1.98 14.33
N PRO A 912 -12.25 1.76 14.00
CA PRO A 912 -11.28 2.82 13.71
C PRO A 912 -11.74 3.93 12.77
N GLU A 913 -12.42 3.56 11.68
CA GLU A 913 -12.93 4.47 10.68
C GLU A 913 -14.01 5.38 11.30
N SER A 914 -15.04 4.80 11.91
CA SER A 914 -16.13 5.55 12.55
C SER A 914 -15.67 6.39 13.74
N ALA A 915 -14.69 5.92 14.53
CA ALA A 915 -14.08 6.70 15.60
C ALA A 915 -13.41 7.97 15.06
N TYR A 916 -12.62 7.83 13.99
CA TYR A 916 -12.02 8.96 13.29
C TYR A 916 -13.08 9.90 12.69
N GLU A 917 -14.14 9.38 12.07
CA GLU A 917 -15.18 10.21 11.45
C GLU A 917 -15.95 11.06 12.47
N ILE A 918 -16.34 10.48 13.61
CA ILE A 918 -16.98 11.20 14.72
C ILE A 918 -16.08 12.35 15.18
N VAL A 919 -14.81 12.07 15.48
CA VAL A 919 -13.88 13.07 16.02
C VAL A 919 -13.50 14.12 14.98
N ARG A 920 -13.32 13.75 13.70
CA ARG A 920 -13.15 14.68 12.56
C ARG A 920 -14.29 15.69 12.51
N ASN A 921 -15.54 15.23 12.61
CA ASN A 921 -16.69 16.13 12.53
C ASN A 921 -16.83 17.02 13.78
N ILE A 922 -16.52 16.50 14.98
CA ILE A 922 -16.45 17.30 16.22
C ILE A 922 -15.41 18.43 16.09
N ILE A 923 -14.22 18.12 15.55
CA ILE A 923 -13.15 19.11 15.28
C ILE A 923 -13.64 20.20 14.31
N LEU A 924 -14.28 19.81 13.20
CA LEU A 924 -14.79 20.77 12.20
C LEU A 924 -15.89 21.67 12.78
N HIS A 925 -16.82 21.11 13.56
CA HIS A 925 -17.88 21.86 14.23
C HIS A 925 -17.32 22.82 15.29
N ALA A 926 -16.38 22.37 16.14
CA ALA A 926 -15.71 23.19 17.13
C ALA A 926 -14.95 24.38 16.50
N ALA A 927 -14.38 24.19 15.30
CA ALA A 927 -13.73 25.26 14.55
C ALA A 927 -14.71 26.31 14.00
N GLY A 928 -15.90 25.90 13.55
CA GLY A 928 -16.96 26.81 13.09
C GLY A 928 -17.50 27.68 14.21
N ASN A 929 -17.95 27.06 15.31
CA ASN A 929 -18.48 27.73 16.51
C ASN A 929 -17.54 28.84 17.02
N LYS A 930 -16.22 28.63 16.95
CA LYS A 930 -15.20 29.57 17.44
C LYS A 930 -14.84 30.69 16.42
N GLN A 931 -15.32 30.61 15.18
CA GLN A 931 -15.30 31.75 14.26
C GLN A 931 -16.53 32.63 14.45
N GLU A 932 -17.70 32.04 14.73
CA GLU A 932 -18.95 32.74 15.04
C GLU A 932 -18.85 33.50 16.38
N ALA A 933 -18.36 32.86 17.45
CA ALA A 933 -18.14 33.49 18.77
C ALA A 933 -16.96 34.51 18.81
N ARG A 934 -16.55 35.03 17.66
CA ARG A 934 -15.54 36.10 17.48
C ARG A 934 -16.04 37.24 16.59
N GLN A 935 -17.27 37.16 16.10
CA GLN A 935 -17.97 38.17 15.31
C GLN A 935 -19.00 38.88 16.18
#